data_AF-A0A7R8XHE9-F1
#
_entry.id   AF-A0A7R8XHE9-F1
#
_cell.length_a   1.000
_cell.length_b   1.000
_cell.length_c   1.000
_cell.angle_alpha   90.00
_cell.angle_beta   90.00
_cell.angle_gamma   90.00
#
_symmetry.space_group_name_H-M   'P 1'
#
loop_
_entity.id
_entity.type
_entity.pdbx_description
1 polymer ?
#
loop_
_entity_poly.entity_id
_entity_poly.type
_entity_poly.pdbx_seq_one_letter_code
_entity_poly.pdbx_strand_id
1 'polypeptide(L)'
;MNFDLIVLGSGPGGYVAAIRAAQLKMKVAIIERESLGGICLNWGCIPTKALLKSAQVFEYLQHASDYGISVKGGSADFDAIVKRSRGVADGMNKGIAYLMKKNNITVIMGTGKLEKGGKVAVTDAAGAVASYTAPHIIVATGGRAKELPNIKIDGKKVIEYRKAMSLETQPKRMVIVGAGAIGVEFGYFYNSIGTEVTIVEYMDQGLVPREDADISKELTKVFAKKGIKTLAGTGVETIDTSGKTIKVNVKAKKDGATSTIECDVVLSAAGVTPNTENIGLEELGVTTDRGYIKVDEYCRTNVPGIYAIGDVLPTPALAHVASAEGILCVEHIAGLHVTPINYNNIPGCTYCSPEVASVGYTEQAAKDAGYDILVTDAEYIKSIERTTNHDIKAVEYFLKERFDRLGLHDYREFVHFGLTSQDINNTAIPLLLKNAVEDTYLPLLQQFRKQLYDMSQEWAHIPMLARTHGQPASPTRLGKELRVFVERLDVQMAMLKTIPYKAKFGGATGNLNAHFAAYPDYNWHLFADDFVRDGLGLERSHHTTQIEHYDCLAALFHNLSRINTILIDFCRDMWQYISIEYFRQKTVASEVGSSAMPHKVNPIEYENAEGNLGVANAIFAHLAEKLPISRLQRDLTDSTVLRNVGVPFAHTLVALKSLQKGLNKLQLNEGKLSEDLEDNWMVIAEGIQAILRRENFPQPYEALKEFTRGKTDIGRESLHAFIHQLPIDDEVKEELLALTPHNFVGQ
;
A
#
# COMPACT_ATOMS: atom_id res chain seq x y z
N MET A 1 -10.72 -22.42 -27.25
CA MET A 1 -11.55 -21.64 -26.30
C MET A 1 -11.04 -20.21 -26.29
N ASN A 2 -11.93 -19.21 -26.30
CA ASN A 2 -11.52 -17.79 -26.40
C ASN A 2 -11.62 -17.13 -25.02
N PHE A 3 -10.63 -16.30 -24.71
CA PHE A 3 -10.48 -15.51 -23.48
C PHE A 3 -10.22 -14.04 -23.84
N ASP A 4 -10.42 -13.14 -22.88
CA ASP A 4 -10.04 -11.73 -23.03
C ASP A 4 -8.56 -11.53 -22.65
N LEU A 5 -8.07 -12.34 -21.72
CA LEU A 5 -6.67 -12.33 -21.26
C LEU A 5 -6.18 -13.76 -21.00
N ILE A 6 -5.00 -14.09 -21.50
CA ILE A 6 -4.24 -15.28 -21.10
C ILE A 6 -2.98 -14.84 -20.35
N VAL A 7 -2.71 -15.47 -19.21
CA VAL A 7 -1.47 -15.27 -18.45
C VAL A 7 -0.63 -16.55 -18.51
N LEU A 8 0.60 -16.46 -19.00
CA LEU A 8 1.54 -17.58 -19.09
C LEU A 8 2.48 -17.57 -17.88
N GLY A 9 2.22 -18.46 -16.92
CA GLY A 9 2.95 -18.56 -15.65
C GLY A 9 2.11 -18.06 -14.47
N SER A 10 2.19 -18.78 -13.34
CA SER A 10 1.37 -18.50 -12.16
C SER A 10 2.17 -18.06 -10.92
N GLY A 11 3.34 -17.45 -11.13
CA GLY A 11 4.07 -16.76 -10.06
C GLY A 11 3.34 -15.52 -9.52
N PRO A 12 3.90 -14.80 -8.53
CA PRO A 12 3.32 -13.60 -7.94
C PRO A 12 2.73 -12.62 -8.96
N GLY A 13 3.49 -12.23 -9.98
CA GLY A 13 2.96 -11.37 -11.04
C GLY A 13 1.80 -12.00 -11.82
N GLY A 14 1.95 -13.27 -12.21
CA GLY A 14 0.96 -13.96 -13.04
C GLY A 14 -0.39 -14.16 -12.36
N TYR A 15 -0.42 -14.75 -11.15
CA TYR A 15 -1.70 -14.99 -10.49
C TYR A 15 -2.35 -13.69 -9.99
N VAL A 16 -1.56 -12.68 -9.60
CA VAL A 16 -2.10 -11.36 -9.21
C VAL A 16 -2.70 -10.64 -10.43
N ALA A 17 -2.01 -10.66 -11.58
CA ALA A 17 -2.54 -10.13 -12.83
C ALA A 17 -3.85 -10.84 -13.24
N ALA A 18 -3.87 -12.17 -13.18
CA ALA A 18 -5.07 -12.94 -13.52
C ALA A 18 -6.26 -12.61 -12.61
N ILE A 19 -6.02 -12.48 -11.29
CA ILE A 19 -7.03 -12.04 -10.32
C ILE A 19 -7.51 -10.62 -10.63
N ARG A 20 -6.59 -9.68 -10.87
CA ARG A 20 -6.95 -8.29 -11.16
C ARG A 20 -7.79 -8.19 -12.44
N ALA A 21 -7.46 -8.96 -13.46
CA ALA A 21 -8.18 -8.97 -14.73
C ALA A 21 -9.59 -9.54 -14.57
N ALA A 22 -9.73 -10.63 -13.80
CA ALA A 22 -11.04 -11.19 -13.47
C ALA A 22 -11.90 -10.22 -12.65
N GLN A 23 -11.30 -9.46 -11.72
CA GLN A 23 -12.00 -8.40 -10.97
C GLN A 23 -12.52 -7.29 -11.89
N LEU A 24 -11.77 -6.98 -12.95
CA LEU A 24 -12.16 -6.04 -14.02
C LEU A 24 -13.04 -6.70 -15.11
N LYS A 25 -13.65 -7.85 -14.79
CA LYS A 25 -14.65 -8.56 -15.61
C LYS A 25 -14.13 -9.17 -16.92
N MET A 26 -12.81 -9.29 -17.07
CA MET A 26 -12.23 -10.04 -18.18
C MET A 26 -12.43 -11.55 -17.98
N LYS A 27 -12.65 -12.28 -19.06
CA LYS A 27 -12.59 -13.75 -19.08
C LYS A 27 -11.14 -14.17 -19.16
N VAL A 28 -10.61 -14.74 -18.07
CA VAL A 28 -9.17 -15.00 -17.91
C VAL A 28 -8.85 -16.49 -17.92
N ALA A 29 -7.74 -16.84 -18.58
CA ALA A 29 -7.06 -18.11 -18.35
C ALA A 29 -5.63 -17.88 -17.82
N ILE A 30 -5.19 -18.77 -16.94
CA ILE A 30 -3.80 -18.84 -16.48
C ILE A 30 -3.23 -20.21 -16.83
N ILE A 31 -2.04 -20.23 -17.43
CA ILE A 31 -1.35 -21.44 -17.85
C ILE A 31 -0.19 -21.69 -16.89
N GLU A 32 -0.15 -22.87 -16.28
CA GLU A 32 0.88 -23.28 -15.33
C GLU A 32 1.36 -24.70 -15.62
N ARG A 33 2.67 -24.92 -15.65
CA ARG A 33 3.24 -26.24 -16.00
C ARG A 33 3.45 -27.16 -14.79
N GLU A 34 3.58 -26.61 -13.60
CA GLU A 34 3.97 -27.34 -12.39
C GLU A 34 2.97 -27.13 -11.25
N SER A 35 2.97 -25.96 -10.62
CA SER A 35 2.18 -25.70 -9.41
C SER A 35 1.86 -24.22 -9.28
N LEU A 36 0.62 -23.91 -8.89
CA LEU A 36 0.16 -22.53 -8.72
C LEU A 36 0.99 -21.77 -7.69
N GLY A 37 1.21 -20.47 -7.90
CA GLY A 37 2.00 -19.60 -7.03
C GLY A 37 3.49 -19.51 -7.42
N GLY A 38 3.92 -20.27 -8.44
CA GLY A 38 5.27 -20.23 -9.00
C GLY A 38 6.39 -20.48 -7.98
N ILE A 39 7.58 -19.94 -8.26
CA ILE A 39 8.76 -20.14 -7.39
C ILE A 39 8.55 -19.59 -6.00
N CYS A 40 8.10 -18.34 -5.86
CA CYS A 40 8.04 -17.66 -4.56
C CYS A 40 7.21 -18.43 -3.52
N LEU A 41 6.08 -19.02 -3.94
CA LEU A 41 5.21 -19.78 -3.05
C LEU A 41 5.73 -21.19 -2.78
N ASN A 42 6.17 -21.90 -3.83
CA ASN A 42 6.43 -23.34 -3.74
C ASN A 42 7.89 -23.65 -3.38
N TRP A 43 8.84 -22.79 -3.74
CA TRP A 43 10.28 -23.08 -3.70
C TRP A 43 11.16 -21.86 -3.42
N GLY A 44 10.60 -20.79 -2.87
CA GLY A 44 11.30 -19.53 -2.65
C GLY A 44 10.85 -18.88 -1.36
N CYS A 45 10.34 -17.65 -1.47
CA CYS A 45 9.94 -16.80 -0.35
C CYS A 45 9.30 -17.55 0.82
N ILE A 46 8.14 -18.17 0.61
CA ILE A 46 7.31 -18.72 1.70
C ILE A 46 8.05 -19.83 2.47
N PRO A 47 8.47 -20.93 1.80
CA PRO A 47 9.12 -22.00 2.51
C PRO A 47 10.50 -21.61 3.06
N THR A 48 11.26 -20.72 2.42
CA THR A 48 12.52 -20.23 2.99
C THR A 48 12.27 -19.41 4.25
N LYS A 49 11.27 -18.51 4.28
CA LYS A 49 10.93 -17.75 5.49
C LYS A 49 10.44 -18.65 6.63
N ALA A 50 9.79 -19.77 6.31
CA ALA A 50 9.45 -20.78 7.30
C ALA A 50 10.70 -21.46 7.90
N LEU A 51 11.70 -21.81 7.09
CA LEU A 51 13.00 -22.35 7.54
C LEU A 51 13.74 -21.35 8.44
N LEU A 52 13.86 -20.10 7.98
CA LEU A 52 14.51 -19.01 8.70
C LEU A 52 13.87 -18.76 10.06
N LYS A 53 12.53 -18.83 10.15
CA LYS A 53 11.84 -18.70 11.44
C LYS A 53 12.20 -19.84 12.40
N SER A 54 12.34 -21.07 11.90
CA SER A 54 12.80 -22.20 12.72
C SER A 54 14.24 -21.98 13.21
N ALA A 55 15.15 -21.50 12.35
CA ALA A 55 16.51 -21.14 12.74
C ALA A 55 16.55 -20.03 13.81
N GLN A 56 15.74 -18.99 13.66
CA GLN A 56 15.65 -17.90 14.64
C GLN A 56 15.14 -18.39 16.00
N VAL A 57 14.13 -19.26 16.02
CA VAL A 57 13.63 -19.85 17.27
C VAL A 57 14.71 -20.69 17.96
N PHE A 58 15.50 -21.44 17.18
CA PHE A 58 16.61 -22.21 17.71
C PHE A 58 17.72 -21.31 18.28
N GLU A 59 18.00 -20.19 17.64
CA GLU A 59 18.94 -19.18 18.14
C GLU A 59 18.46 -18.56 19.47
N TYR A 60 17.16 -18.24 19.61
CA TYR A 60 16.61 -17.80 20.90
C TYR A 60 16.78 -18.84 22.00
N LEU A 61 16.67 -20.12 21.66
CA LEU A 61 16.89 -21.21 22.63
C LEU A 61 18.35 -21.26 23.09
N GLN A 62 19.31 -21.05 22.18
CA GLN A 62 20.74 -21.00 22.49
C GLN A 62 21.11 -19.79 23.36
N HIS A 63 20.38 -18.68 23.22
CA HIS A 63 20.60 -17.42 23.94
C HIS A 63 19.57 -17.16 25.05
N ALA A 64 18.84 -18.18 25.50
CA ALA A 64 17.76 -18.02 26.48
C ALA A 64 18.22 -17.38 27.79
N SER A 65 19.46 -17.63 28.22
CA SER A 65 20.06 -17.04 29.43
C SER A 65 20.18 -15.52 29.37
N ASP A 66 20.36 -14.95 28.19
CA ASP A 66 20.46 -13.50 27.99
C ASP A 66 19.12 -12.80 28.31
N TYR A 67 18.03 -13.56 28.30
CA TYR A 67 16.68 -13.13 28.68
C TYR A 67 16.29 -13.57 30.11
N GLY A 68 17.23 -14.08 30.90
CA GLY A 68 16.96 -14.59 32.25
C GLY A 68 16.19 -15.91 32.27
N ILE A 69 16.12 -16.62 31.13
CA ILE A 69 15.44 -17.91 31.01
C ILE A 69 16.48 -19.03 31.08
N SER A 70 16.26 -20.00 31.97
CA SER A 70 17.10 -21.20 32.06
C SER A 70 16.44 -22.36 31.32
N VAL A 71 17.13 -22.91 30.33
CA VAL A 71 16.70 -24.08 29.55
C VAL A 71 17.87 -25.06 29.41
N LYS A 72 17.60 -26.37 29.51
CA LYS A 72 18.63 -27.41 29.39
C LYS A 72 18.81 -27.84 27.94
N GLY A 73 19.51 -27.03 27.17
CA GLY A 73 19.89 -27.33 25.78
C GLY A 73 18.73 -27.55 24.82
N GLY A 74 19.05 -27.73 23.54
CA GLY A 74 18.09 -28.08 22.50
C GLY A 74 18.77 -28.62 21.25
N SER A 75 18.05 -29.47 20.50
CA SER A 75 18.49 -29.99 19.22
C SER A 75 17.53 -29.57 18.11
N ALA A 76 18.07 -29.25 16.93
CA ALA A 76 17.27 -29.01 15.74
C ALA A 76 17.00 -30.36 15.03
N ASP A 77 15.73 -30.67 14.79
CA ASP A 77 15.32 -31.78 13.94
C ASP A 77 15.16 -31.26 12.50
N PHE A 78 16.15 -31.54 11.65
CA PHE A 78 16.20 -31.05 10.28
C PHE A 78 14.98 -31.49 9.46
N ASP A 79 14.60 -32.76 9.55
CA ASP A 79 13.50 -33.34 8.78
C ASP A 79 12.16 -32.70 9.21
N ALA A 80 11.96 -32.50 10.52
CA ALA A 80 10.77 -31.82 11.03
C ALA A 80 10.70 -30.34 10.60
N ILE A 81 11.84 -29.65 10.57
CA ILE A 81 11.93 -28.25 10.11
C ILE A 81 11.59 -28.15 8.61
N VAL A 82 12.18 -29.01 7.77
CA VAL A 82 11.89 -29.08 6.34
C VAL A 82 10.42 -29.42 6.11
N LYS A 83 9.89 -30.44 6.81
CA LYS A 83 8.47 -30.83 6.71
C LYS A 83 7.53 -29.69 7.09
N ARG A 84 7.85 -28.93 8.15
CA ARG A 84 7.07 -27.73 8.53
C ARG A 84 7.07 -26.70 7.41
N SER A 85 8.24 -26.40 6.85
CA SER A 85 8.38 -25.46 5.73
C SER A 85 7.54 -25.88 4.52
N ARG A 86 7.59 -27.16 4.14
CA ARG A 86 6.74 -27.73 3.06
C ARG A 86 5.26 -27.62 3.38
N GLY A 87 4.84 -27.96 4.59
CA GLY A 87 3.43 -27.87 5.00
C GLY A 87 2.88 -26.44 4.95
N VAL A 88 3.69 -25.42 5.27
CA VAL A 88 3.30 -24.01 5.11
C VAL A 88 3.11 -23.66 3.64
N ALA A 89 4.04 -24.04 2.77
CA ALA A 89 3.93 -23.81 1.32
C ALA A 89 2.70 -24.49 0.71
N ASP A 90 2.45 -25.76 1.06
CA ASP A 90 1.29 -26.53 0.58
C ASP A 90 -0.03 -25.90 1.03
N GLY A 91 -0.08 -25.39 2.27
CA GLY A 91 -1.23 -24.65 2.79
C GLY A 91 -1.54 -23.40 1.96
N MET A 92 -0.52 -22.61 1.62
CA MET A 92 -0.71 -21.41 0.82
C MET A 92 -1.02 -21.73 -0.66
N ASN A 93 -0.46 -22.81 -1.22
CA ASN A 93 -0.76 -23.27 -2.58
C ASN A 93 -2.26 -23.56 -2.76
N LYS A 94 -2.86 -24.27 -1.79
CA LYS A 94 -4.31 -24.49 -1.74
C LYS A 94 -5.09 -23.18 -1.69
N GLY A 95 -4.55 -22.16 -1.01
CA GLY A 95 -5.10 -20.81 -1.01
C GLY A 95 -5.12 -20.17 -2.40
N ILE A 96 -4.06 -20.31 -3.20
CA ILE A 96 -4.03 -19.80 -4.58
C ILE A 96 -5.01 -20.56 -5.47
N ALA A 97 -5.04 -21.89 -5.39
CA ALA A 97 -6.01 -22.70 -6.15
C ALA A 97 -7.46 -22.30 -5.82
N TYR A 98 -7.74 -22.05 -4.54
CA TYR A 98 -9.00 -21.49 -4.11
C TYR A 98 -9.25 -20.13 -4.76
N LEU A 99 -8.31 -19.18 -4.69
CA LEU A 99 -8.44 -17.85 -5.31
C LEU A 99 -8.69 -17.90 -6.83
N MET A 100 -8.06 -18.82 -7.57
CA MET A 100 -8.31 -19.00 -9.00
C MET A 100 -9.76 -19.39 -9.27
N LYS A 101 -10.25 -20.44 -8.60
CA LYS A 101 -11.65 -20.89 -8.69
C LYS A 101 -12.61 -19.77 -8.28
N LYS A 102 -12.26 -19.10 -7.20
CA LYS A 102 -13.04 -18.03 -6.56
C LYS A 102 -13.17 -16.79 -7.45
N ASN A 103 -12.25 -16.55 -8.37
CA ASN A 103 -12.32 -15.48 -9.37
C ASN A 103 -12.80 -15.96 -10.75
N ASN A 104 -13.30 -17.20 -10.87
CA ASN A 104 -13.69 -17.80 -12.15
C ASN A 104 -12.57 -17.80 -13.21
N ILE A 105 -11.31 -17.90 -12.77
CA ILE A 105 -10.15 -17.97 -13.66
C ILE A 105 -9.99 -19.41 -14.12
N THR A 106 -9.87 -19.61 -15.43
CA THR A 106 -9.61 -20.94 -15.99
C THR A 106 -8.14 -21.30 -15.79
N VAL A 107 -7.86 -22.29 -14.96
CA VAL A 107 -6.49 -22.82 -14.79
C VAL A 107 -6.26 -23.92 -15.82
N ILE A 108 -5.23 -23.75 -16.64
CA ILE A 108 -4.84 -24.71 -17.68
C ILE A 108 -3.47 -25.26 -17.31
N MET A 109 -3.42 -26.54 -16.95
CA MET A 109 -2.16 -27.19 -16.59
C MET A 109 -1.43 -27.65 -17.86
N GLY A 110 -0.20 -27.18 -18.05
CA GLY A 110 0.65 -27.55 -19.17
C GLY A 110 1.71 -26.52 -19.51
N THR A 111 2.56 -26.85 -20.47
CA THR A 111 3.61 -25.95 -20.98
C THR A 111 3.04 -25.12 -22.12
N GLY A 112 2.94 -23.80 -21.93
CA GLY A 112 2.46 -22.87 -22.95
C GLY A 112 3.56 -22.40 -23.90
N LYS A 113 3.23 -22.33 -25.20
CA LYS A 113 4.04 -21.74 -26.27
C LYS A 113 3.18 -20.73 -27.03
N LEU A 114 3.69 -19.50 -27.16
CA LEU A 114 3.03 -18.42 -27.89
C LEU A 114 3.04 -18.71 -29.41
N GLU A 115 1.94 -18.36 -30.08
CA GLU A 115 1.73 -18.53 -31.51
C GLU A 115 1.13 -17.27 -32.14
N LYS A 116 1.26 -17.13 -33.46
CA LYS A 116 0.73 -15.98 -34.21
C LYS A 116 -0.79 -15.85 -34.06
N GLY A 117 -1.28 -14.61 -34.07
CA GLY A 117 -2.72 -14.31 -34.02
C GLY A 117 -3.34 -14.43 -32.62
N GLY A 118 -2.58 -14.09 -31.57
CA GLY A 118 -3.08 -14.10 -30.19
C GLY A 118 -3.38 -15.51 -29.67
N LYS A 119 -2.55 -16.49 -30.04
CA LYS A 119 -2.73 -17.90 -29.69
C LYS A 119 -1.67 -18.38 -28.71
N VAL A 120 -2.05 -19.32 -27.86
CA VAL A 120 -1.12 -20.07 -26.99
C VAL A 120 -1.44 -21.56 -27.12
N ALA A 121 -0.48 -22.32 -27.63
CA ALA A 121 -0.50 -23.78 -27.61
C ALA A 121 -0.05 -24.27 -26.24
N VAL A 122 -0.79 -25.20 -25.64
CA VAL A 122 -0.49 -25.77 -24.32
C VAL A 122 -0.36 -27.27 -24.45
N THR A 123 0.82 -27.78 -24.10
CA THR A 123 1.09 -29.21 -24.03
C THR A 123 0.90 -29.69 -22.59
N ASP A 124 -0.04 -30.60 -22.38
CA ASP A 124 -0.31 -31.18 -21.05
C ASP A 124 0.73 -32.24 -20.65
N ALA A 125 0.59 -32.81 -19.45
CA ALA A 125 1.49 -33.83 -18.93
C ALA A 125 1.45 -35.16 -19.72
N ALA A 126 0.38 -35.43 -20.48
CA ALA A 126 0.23 -36.59 -21.35
C ALA A 126 0.78 -36.33 -22.77
N GLY A 127 1.26 -35.12 -23.05
CA GLY A 127 1.76 -34.70 -24.36
C GLY A 127 0.66 -34.26 -25.33
N ALA A 128 -0.60 -34.16 -24.89
CA ALA A 128 -1.68 -33.65 -25.71
C ALA A 128 -1.58 -32.13 -25.85
N VAL A 129 -1.78 -31.62 -27.06
CA VAL A 129 -1.67 -30.19 -27.37
C VAL A 129 -3.07 -29.60 -27.59
N ALA A 130 -3.38 -28.55 -26.84
CA ALA A 130 -4.60 -27.74 -27.02
C ALA A 130 -4.22 -26.27 -27.31
N SER A 131 -5.02 -25.58 -28.13
CA SER A 131 -4.78 -24.16 -28.47
C SER A 131 -5.87 -23.26 -27.89
N TYR A 132 -5.45 -22.14 -27.32
CA TYR A 132 -6.29 -21.13 -26.69
C TYR A 132 -5.98 -19.75 -27.28
N THR A 133 -6.98 -18.87 -27.33
CA THR A 133 -6.85 -17.55 -27.97
C THR A 133 -7.24 -16.44 -27.00
N ALA A 134 -6.54 -15.31 -27.09
CA ALA A 134 -6.91 -14.06 -26.43
C ALA A 134 -6.34 -12.84 -27.17
N PRO A 135 -7.02 -11.68 -27.13
CA PRO A 135 -6.48 -10.44 -27.67
C PRO A 135 -5.30 -9.90 -26.83
N HIS A 136 -5.20 -10.30 -25.57
CA HIS A 136 -4.13 -9.92 -24.66
C HIS A 136 -3.47 -11.16 -24.04
N ILE A 137 -2.15 -11.22 -24.07
CA ILE A 137 -1.36 -12.29 -23.46
C ILE A 137 -0.24 -11.66 -22.60
N ILE A 138 -0.20 -12.02 -21.31
CA ILE A 138 0.85 -11.59 -20.38
C ILE A 138 1.83 -12.76 -20.15
N VAL A 139 3.11 -12.54 -20.46
CA VAL A 139 4.20 -13.47 -20.16
C VAL A 139 4.71 -13.22 -18.73
N ALA A 140 4.51 -14.19 -17.85
CA ALA A 140 4.88 -14.16 -16.44
C ALA A 140 5.60 -15.46 -16.03
N THR A 141 6.46 -15.98 -16.91
CA THR A 141 7.16 -17.27 -16.76
C THR A 141 8.28 -17.26 -15.72
N GLY A 142 8.55 -16.10 -15.11
CA GLY A 142 9.47 -15.91 -14.00
C GLY A 142 10.93 -16.22 -14.35
N GLY A 143 11.73 -16.50 -13.33
CA GLY A 143 13.14 -16.86 -13.46
C GLY A 143 13.48 -18.24 -12.90
N ARG A 144 14.74 -18.64 -13.09
CA ARG A 144 15.36 -19.84 -12.52
C ARG A 144 16.78 -19.54 -12.04
N ALA A 145 17.35 -20.42 -11.22
CA ALA A 145 18.74 -20.28 -10.78
C ALA A 145 19.68 -20.12 -11.99
N LYS A 146 20.59 -19.14 -11.90
CA LYS A 146 21.59 -18.91 -12.94
C LYS A 146 22.68 -19.96 -12.84
N GLU A 147 22.88 -20.70 -13.91
CA GLU A 147 24.01 -21.62 -14.05
C GLU A 147 25.23 -20.86 -14.60
N LEU A 148 26.38 -20.99 -13.94
CA LEU A 148 27.63 -20.41 -14.43
C LEU A 148 28.39 -21.44 -15.26
N PRO A 149 29.11 -21.04 -16.33
CA PRO A 149 29.80 -22.00 -17.21
C PRO A 149 30.73 -22.98 -16.49
N ASN A 150 31.37 -22.53 -15.41
CA ASN A 150 32.31 -23.29 -14.59
C ASN A 150 31.67 -23.90 -13.32
N ILE A 151 30.39 -23.70 -13.10
CA ILE A 151 29.61 -24.23 -11.95
C ILE A 151 28.31 -24.83 -12.50
N LYS A 152 28.41 -26.05 -13.03
CA LYS A 152 27.25 -26.81 -13.49
C LYS A 152 26.47 -27.36 -12.30
N ILE A 153 25.16 -27.15 -12.31
CA ILE A 153 24.25 -27.63 -11.26
C ILE A 153 23.85 -29.06 -11.60
N ASP A 154 24.19 -30.01 -10.73
CA ASP A 154 23.89 -31.45 -10.92
C ASP A 154 22.69 -31.95 -10.10
N GLY A 155 22.15 -31.08 -9.22
CA GLY A 155 20.99 -31.37 -8.38
C GLY A 155 21.26 -32.34 -7.22
N LYS A 156 22.52 -32.72 -7.00
CA LYS A 156 22.94 -33.67 -5.94
C LYS A 156 24.05 -33.10 -5.07
N LYS A 157 25.21 -32.81 -5.68
CA LYS A 157 26.41 -32.28 -5.01
C LYS A 157 26.54 -30.77 -5.21
N VAL A 158 26.25 -30.30 -6.42
CA VAL A 158 26.11 -28.87 -6.74
C VAL A 158 24.64 -28.60 -6.99
N ILE A 159 24.02 -27.86 -6.07
CA ILE A 159 22.57 -27.71 -5.99
C ILE A 159 22.15 -26.25 -6.17
N GLU A 160 20.88 -26.07 -6.49
CA GLU A 160 20.22 -24.76 -6.50
C GLU A 160 19.26 -24.61 -5.31
N TYR A 161 18.57 -23.46 -5.22
CA TYR A 161 17.78 -23.11 -4.05
C TYR A 161 16.61 -24.06 -3.78
N ARG A 162 15.92 -24.63 -4.77
CA ARG A 162 14.81 -25.57 -4.53
C ARG A 162 15.35 -26.80 -3.80
N LYS A 163 16.46 -27.37 -4.28
CA LYS A 163 17.09 -28.52 -3.64
C LYS A 163 17.67 -28.20 -2.27
N ALA A 164 18.20 -26.99 -2.06
CA ALA A 164 18.71 -26.53 -0.76
C ALA A 164 17.63 -26.43 0.32
N MET A 165 16.35 -26.39 -0.05
CA MET A 165 15.23 -26.36 0.90
C MET A 165 14.77 -27.74 1.35
N SER A 166 15.12 -28.78 0.59
CA SER A 166 14.63 -30.13 0.76
C SER A 166 15.75 -31.15 0.56
N LEU A 167 16.92 -30.87 1.12
CA LEU A 167 17.96 -31.88 1.25
C LEU A 167 17.43 -33.03 2.11
N GLU A 168 17.83 -34.25 1.77
CA GLU A 168 17.45 -35.45 2.50
C GLU A 168 18.15 -35.53 3.87
N THR A 169 19.32 -34.92 3.99
CA THR A 169 20.11 -34.88 5.22
C THR A 169 20.78 -33.53 5.38
N GLN A 170 20.92 -33.07 6.63
CA GLN A 170 21.69 -31.87 6.93
C GLN A 170 23.17 -32.11 6.59
N PRO A 171 23.80 -31.27 5.74
CA PRO A 171 25.23 -31.38 5.46
C PRO A 171 26.05 -30.91 6.66
N LYS A 172 27.23 -31.50 6.87
CA LYS A 172 28.15 -31.01 7.92
C LYS A 172 28.86 -29.75 7.46
N ARG A 173 29.24 -29.69 6.18
CA ARG A 173 29.92 -28.55 5.55
C ARG A 173 29.23 -28.14 4.25
N MET A 174 28.93 -26.87 4.10
CA MET A 174 28.33 -26.30 2.89
C MET A 174 29.15 -25.12 2.37
N VAL A 175 29.43 -25.12 1.06
CA VAL A 175 29.92 -23.93 0.36
C VAL A 175 28.77 -23.28 -0.39
N ILE A 176 28.60 -21.98 -0.24
CA ILE A 176 27.60 -21.20 -0.96
C ILE A 176 28.32 -20.28 -1.93
N VAL A 177 27.97 -20.34 -3.22
CA VAL A 177 28.55 -19.47 -4.25
C VAL A 177 27.58 -18.36 -4.59
N GLY A 178 27.94 -17.13 -4.25
CA GLY A 178 27.09 -15.95 -4.34
C GLY A 178 26.52 -15.55 -2.98
N ALA A 179 26.74 -14.30 -2.60
CA ALA A 179 26.32 -13.72 -1.34
C ALA A 179 25.15 -12.73 -1.49
N GLY A 180 24.32 -12.90 -2.53
CA GLY A 180 23.02 -12.23 -2.60
C GLY A 180 22.04 -12.76 -1.52
N ALA A 181 20.83 -12.19 -1.48
CA ALA A 181 19.82 -12.51 -0.46
C ALA A 181 19.58 -14.03 -0.30
N ILE A 182 19.48 -14.79 -1.39
CA ILE A 182 19.30 -16.26 -1.36
C ILE A 182 20.46 -16.94 -0.62
N GLY A 183 21.71 -16.65 -1.00
CA GLY A 183 22.88 -17.27 -0.40
C GLY A 183 23.03 -16.92 1.08
N VAL A 184 22.74 -15.67 1.44
CA VAL A 184 22.78 -15.17 2.82
C VAL A 184 21.70 -15.81 3.69
N GLU A 185 20.46 -15.94 3.20
CA GLU A 185 19.37 -16.58 3.92
C GLU A 185 19.66 -18.06 4.17
N PHE A 186 20.09 -18.83 3.16
CA PHE A 186 20.47 -20.22 3.37
C PHE A 186 21.70 -20.37 4.25
N GLY A 187 22.69 -19.49 4.11
CA GLY A 187 23.87 -19.47 4.96
C GLY A 187 23.53 -19.27 6.42
N TYR A 188 22.63 -18.34 6.72
CA TYR A 188 22.09 -18.16 8.07
C TYR A 188 21.35 -19.41 8.55
N PHE A 189 20.39 -19.92 7.77
CA PHE A 189 19.60 -21.09 8.15
C PHE A 189 20.47 -22.29 8.51
N TYR A 190 21.34 -22.72 7.60
CA TYR A 190 22.19 -23.90 7.78
C TYR A 190 23.19 -23.71 8.93
N ASN A 191 23.81 -22.53 9.06
CA ASN A 191 24.73 -22.25 10.15
C ASN A 191 24.04 -22.26 11.52
N SER A 192 22.85 -21.65 11.63
CA SER A 192 22.08 -21.62 12.88
C SER A 192 21.77 -23.01 13.42
N ILE A 193 21.55 -24.00 12.55
CA ILE A 193 21.29 -25.39 12.95
C ILE A 193 22.56 -26.26 12.99
N GLY A 194 23.75 -25.67 12.86
CA GLY A 194 25.04 -26.33 13.11
C GLY A 194 25.83 -26.84 11.89
N THR A 195 25.42 -26.51 10.67
CA THR A 195 26.26 -26.75 9.47
C THR A 195 27.39 -25.72 9.39
N GLU A 196 28.61 -26.16 9.11
CA GLU A 196 29.73 -25.24 8.83
C GLU A 196 29.55 -24.62 7.44
N VAL A 197 29.33 -23.30 7.39
CA VAL A 197 29.04 -22.58 6.14
C VAL A 197 30.22 -21.70 5.73
N THR A 198 30.65 -21.83 4.47
CA THR A 198 31.53 -20.87 3.80
C THR A 198 30.82 -20.24 2.60
N ILE A 199 30.69 -18.92 2.58
CA ILE A 199 30.12 -18.14 1.47
C ILE A 199 31.27 -17.58 0.64
N VAL A 200 31.22 -17.78 -0.68
CA VAL A 200 32.21 -17.27 -1.65
C VAL A 200 31.51 -16.24 -2.54
N GLU A 201 32.03 -15.01 -2.57
CA GLU A 201 31.47 -13.90 -3.35
C GLU A 201 32.54 -13.25 -4.20
N TYR A 202 32.22 -13.01 -5.47
CA TYR A 202 33.13 -12.40 -6.45
C TYR A 202 33.26 -10.88 -6.25
N MET A 203 32.20 -10.23 -5.79
CA MET A 203 32.19 -8.81 -5.45
C MET A 203 32.97 -8.54 -4.16
N ASP A 204 33.59 -7.36 -4.07
CA ASP A 204 34.51 -7.05 -2.98
C ASP A 204 33.77 -6.59 -1.69
N GLN A 205 32.50 -6.20 -1.80
CA GLN A 205 31.68 -5.69 -0.69
C GLN A 205 31.30 -6.75 0.35
N GLY A 206 31.41 -8.04 0.03
CA GLY A 206 31.04 -9.13 0.94
C GLY A 206 29.57 -9.52 0.82
N LEU A 207 28.88 -9.69 1.95
CA LEU A 207 27.49 -10.13 1.96
C LEU A 207 26.55 -9.05 1.41
N VAL A 208 25.48 -9.49 0.74
CA VAL A 208 24.47 -8.65 0.09
C VAL A 208 25.09 -7.50 -0.72
N PRO A 209 25.97 -7.77 -1.69
CA PRO A 209 26.83 -6.75 -2.31
C PRO A 209 26.08 -5.72 -3.18
N ARG A 210 24.76 -5.86 -3.34
CA ARG A 210 23.90 -4.88 -4.03
C ARG A 210 23.27 -3.87 -3.06
N GLU A 211 23.34 -4.13 -1.76
CA GLU A 211 22.91 -3.18 -0.73
C GLU A 211 23.94 -2.06 -0.56
N ASP A 212 23.64 -1.11 0.33
CA ASP A 212 24.63 -0.11 0.71
C ASP A 212 25.89 -0.75 1.31
N ALA A 213 27.06 -0.18 1.04
CA ALA A 213 28.34 -0.74 1.46
C ALA A 213 28.45 -0.88 2.98
N ASP A 214 27.84 0.02 3.75
CA ASP A 214 27.82 -0.07 5.21
C ASP A 214 26.97 -1.23 5.71
N ILE A 215 25.84 -1.51 5.04
CA ILE A 215 25.00 -2.67 5.31
C ILE A 215 25.78 -3.95 5.03
N SER A 216 26.43 -4.06 3.86
CA SER A 216 27.25 -5.22 3.51
C SER A 216 28.36 -5.48 4.53
N LYS A 217 29.05 -4.41 4.95
CA LYS A 217 30.14 -4.46 5.94
C LYS A 217 29.66 -4.93 7.31
N GLU A 218 28.61 -4.32 7.86
CA GLU A 218 28.12 -4.69 9.19
C GLU A 218 27.50 -6.09 9.20
N LEU A 219 26.75 -6.47 8.16
CA LEU A 219 26.22 -7.83 8.06
C LEU A 219 27.34 -8.87 7.97
N THR A 220 28.37 -8.62 7.16
CA THR A 220 29.54 -9.53 7.04
C THR A 220 30.23 -9.71 8.40
N LYS A 221 30.40 -8.65 9.17
CA LYS A 221 30.96 -8.69 10.53
C LYS A 221 30.07 -9.46 11.51
N VAL A 222 28.75 -9.31 11.43
CA VAL A 222 27.80 -10.08 12.26
C VAL A 222 27.85 -11.56 11.90
N PHE A 223 27.85 -11.91 10.61
CA PHE A 223 27.95 -13.30 10.14
C PHE A 223 29.26 -13.96 10.57
N ALA A 224 30.37 -13.22 10.52
CA ALA A 224 31.66 -13.70 11.02
C ALA A 224 31.62 -14.01 12.52
N LYS A 225 30.96 -13.18 13.34
CA LYS A 225 30.76 -13.45 14.78
C LYS A 225 29.90 -14.69 15.03
N LYS A 226 29.00 -15.02 14.11
CA LYS A 226 28.18 -16.24 14.13
C LYS A 226 28.89 -17.49 13.58
N GLY A 227 30.16 -17.36 13.17
CA GLY A 227 30.96 -18.47 12.64
C GLY A 227 30.79 -18.71 11.14
N ILE A 228 30.06 -17.87 10.42
CA ILE A 228 29.90 -17.99 8.96
C ILE A 228 31.11 -17.38 8.27
N LYS A 229 31.91 -18.20 7.58
CA LYS A 229 33.08 -17.73 6.85
C LYS A 229 32.64 -17.08 5.54
N THR A 230 33.10 -15.87 5.26
CA THR A 230 32.82 -15.15 4.01
C THR A 230 34.11 -14.84 3.28
N LEU A 231 34.22 -15.27 2.03
CA LEU A 231 35.33 -15.00 1.11
C LEU A 231 34.86 -14.01 0.03
N ALA A 232 34.91 -12.72 0.35
CA ALA A 232 34.64 -11.64 -0.61
C ALA A 232 35.77 -11.49 -1.63
N GLY A 233 35.48 -10.88 -2.78
CA GLY A 233 36.48 -10.68 -3.85
C GLY A 233 37.12 -11.96 -4.34
N THR A 234 36.40 -13.09 -4.29
CA THR A 234 36.94 -14.43 -4.55
C THR A 234 36.08 -15.14 -5.60
N GLY A 235 36.72 -15.59 -6.68
CA GLY A 235 36.08 -16.38 -7.73
C GLY A 235 36.18 -17.87 -7.45
N VAL A 236 35.14 -18.62 -7.79
CA VAL A 236 35.22 -20.09 -7.90
C VAL A 236 35.77 -20.42 -9.28
N GLU A 237 36.83 -21.22 -9.35
CA GLU A 237 37.46 -21.62 -10.61
C GLU A 237 36.88 -22.95 -11.10
N THR A 238 36.93 -23.98 -10.25
CA THR A 238 36.46 -25.34 -10.56
C THR A 238 35.87 -26.02 -9.34
N ILE A 239 34.92 -26.92 -9.54
CA ILE A 239 34.35 -27.79 -8.51
C ILE A 239 34.60 -29.25 -8.89
N ASP A 240 35.38 -29.97 -8.10
CA ASP A 240 35.59 -31.41 -8.27
C ASP A 240 34.62 -32.20 -7.39
N THR A 241 33.71 -32.91 -8.05
CA THR A 241 32.67 -33.74 -7.43
C THR A 241 32.97 -35.25 -7.54
N SER A 242 34.15 -35.64 -8.02
CA SER A 242 34.51 -37.06 -8.25
C SER A 242 34.74 -37.84 -6.94
N GLY A 243 35.16 -37.15 -5.88
CA GLY A 243 35.41 -37.72 -4.55
C GLY A 243 34.19 -37.84 -3.63
N LYS A 244 34.40 -38.41 -2.44
CA LYS A 244 33.42 -38.43 -1.33
C LYS A 244 33.15 -37.03 -0.79
N THR A 245 34.21 -36.22 -0.68
CA THR A 245 34.16 -34.80 -0.32
C THR A 245 34.28 -33.97 -1.59
N ILE A 246 33.48 -32.91 -1.71
CA ILE A 246 33.57 -31.95 -2.82
C ILE A 246 34.75 -31.01 -2.57
N LYS A 247 35.53 -30.72 -3.62
CA LYS A 247 36.63 -29.75 -3.56
C LYS A 247 36.29 -28.54 -4.42
N VAL A 248 36.10 -27.39 -3.78
CA VAL A 248 35.85 -26.10 -4.43
C VAL A 248 37.16 -25.33 -4.51
N ASN A 249 37.72 -25.20 -5.71
CA ASN A 249 38.93 -24.41 -5.93
C ASN A 249 38.54 -22.96 -6.17
N VAL A 250 39.09 -22.06 -5.36
CA VAL A 250 38.79 -20.63 -5.39
C VAL A 250 40.05 -19.81 -5.60
N LYS A 251 39.89 -18.63 -6.20
CA LYS A 251 40.96 -17.67 -6.48
C LYS A 251 40.58 -16.28 -6.00
N ALA A 252 41.39 -15.71 -5.13
CA ALA A 252 41.22 -14.34 -4.67
C ALA A 252 41.60 -13.35 -5.78
N LYS A 253 40.75 -12.33 -6.03
CA LYS A 253 41.02 -11.27 -7.03
C LYS A 253 42.16 -10.35 -6.61
N LYS A 254 42.34 -10.15 -5.30
CA LYS A 254 43.29 -9.17 -4.74
C LYS A 254 44.75 -9.51 -5.03
N ASP A 255 45.12 -10.78 -4.91
CA ASP A 255 46.51 -11.26 -5.00
C ASP A 255 46.68 -12.49 -5.91
N GLY A 256 45.58 -13.01 -6.46
CA GLY A 256 45.60 -14.21 -7.29
C GLY A 256 45.81 -15.50 -6.51
N ALA A 257 45.81 -15.48 -5.17
CA ALA A 257 46.03 -16.65 -4.35
C ALA A 257 44.92 -17.68 -4.57
N THR A 258 45.32 -18.94 -4.78
CA THR A 258 44.41 -20.06 -4.97
C THR A 258 44.32 -20.90 -3.71
N SER A 259 43.13 -21.36 -3.35
CA SER A 259 42.92 -22.31 -2.25
C SER A 259 41.79 -23.29 -2.56
N THR A 260 41.73 -24.39 -1.82
CA THR A 260 40.69 -25.41 -1.96
C THR A 260 39.87 -25.48 -0.68
N ILE A 261 38.55 -25.46 -0.83
CA ILE A 261 37.59 -25.60 0.27
C ILE A 261 36.91 -26.96 0.13
N GLU A 262 36.92 -27.74 1.19
CA GLU A 262 36.27 -29.05 1.22
C GLU A 262 34.87 -28.97 1.86
N CYS A 263 33.87 -29.53 1.19
CA CYS A 263 32.49 -29.54 1.69
C CYS A 263 31.72 -30.79 1.26
N ASP A 264 30.51 -30.95 1.80
CA ASP A 264 29.62 -32.06 1.47
C ASP A 264 28.65 -31.68 0.34
N VAL A 265 28.28 -30.39 0.28
CA VAL A 265 27.33 -29.83 -0.70
C VAL A 265 27.77 -28.41 -1.09
N VAL A 266 27.57 -28.04 -2.36
CA VAL A 266 27.72 -26.68 -2.87
C VAL A 266 26.36 -26.11 -3.28
N LEU A 267 25.94 -24.98 -2.72
CA LEU A 267 24.78 -24.22 -3.18
C LEU A 267 25.22 -23.14 -4.17
N SER A 268 24.77 -23.23 -5.42
CA SER A 268 24.89 -22.15 -6.39
C SER A 268 23.77 -21.12 -6.20
N ALA A 269 24.12 -19.95 -5.68
CA ALA A 269 23.24 -18.80 -5.46
C ALA A 269 23.73 -17.55 -6.23
N ALA A 270 24.35 -17.75 -7.41
CA ALA A 270 25.00 -16.72 -8.22
C ALA A 270 24.02 -15.77 -8.97
N GLY A 271 22.72 -15.88 -8.70
CA GLY A 271 21.68 -15.04 -9.28
C GLY A 271 20.58 -15.84 -9.98
N VAL A 272 19.74 -15.12 -10.71
CA VAL A 272 18.57 -15.64 -11.43
C VAL A 272 18.69 -15.29 -12.91
N THR A 273 18.15 -16.14 -13.77
CA THR A 273 18.03 -15.92 -15.23
C THR A 273 16.56 -16.06 -15.63
N PRO A 274 16.05 -15.20 -16.54
CA PRO A 274 14.65 -15.24 -16.96
C PRO A 274 14.31 -16.53 -17.74
N ASN A 275 13.06 -16.99 -17.64
CA ASN A 275 12.56 -18.15 -18.38
C ASN A 275 11.90 -17.72 -19.69
N THR A 276 12.69 -17.49 -20.74
CA THR A 276 12.23 -16.96 -22.04
C THR A 276 12.44 -17.91 -23.21
N GLU A 277 13.11 -19.04 -23.00
CA GLU A 277 13.39 -20.01 -24.04
C GLU A 277 12.19 -20.94 -24.31
N ASN A 278 12.04 -21.36 -25.57
CA ASN A 278 11.05 -22.36 -26.02
C ASN A 278 9.57 -22.00 -25.76
N ILE A 279 9.26 -20.75 -25.46
CA ILE A 279 7.89 -20.27 -25.22
C ILE A 279 7.31 -19.45 -26.40
N GLY A 280 7.96 -19.44 -27.56
CA GLY A 280 7.41 -18.83 -28.78
C GLY A 280 7.75 -17.35 -29.01
N LEU A 281 8.63 -16.75 -28.21
CA LEU A 281 9.00 -15.33 -28.31
C LEU A 281 9.76 -15.02 -29.61
N GLU A 282 10.70 -15.88 -30.00
CA GLU A 282 11.55 -15.70 -31.19
C GLU A 282 10.70 -15.77 -32.47
N GLU A 283 9.82 -16.75 -32.58
CA GLU A 283 8.93 -16.94 -33.73
C GLU A 283 7.91 -15.79 -33.90
N LEU A 284 7.63 -15.06 -32.81
CA LEU A 284 6.79 -13.86 -32.81
C LEU A 284 7.56 -12.56 -33.01
N GLY A 285 8.90 -12.59 -32.97
CA GLY A 285 9.74 -11.40 -33.06
C GLY A 285 9.66 -10.51 -31.82
N VAL A 286 9.39 -11.07 -30.64
CA VAL A 286 9.47 -10.30 -29.38
C VAL A 286 10.94 -9.98 -29.08
N THR A 287 11.23 -8.70 -28.85
CA THR A 287 12.59 -8.22 -28.64
C THR A 287 13.06 -8.59 -27.23
N THR A 288 14.25 -9.18 -27.14
CA THR A 288 14.91 -9.48 -25.88
C THR A 288 16.30 -8.84 -25.79
N ASP A 289 16.80 -8.60 -24.58
CA ASP A 289 18.20 -8.24 -24.30
C ASP A 289 18.74 -9.14 -23.19
N ARG A 290 19.83 -9.87 -23.47
CA ARG A 290 20.45 -10.83 -22.53
C ARG A 290 19.43 -11.80 -21.90
N GLY A 291 18.43 -12.22 -22.69
CA GLY A 291 17.36 -13.12 -22.26
C GLY A 291 16.15 -12.45 -21.60
N TYR A 292 16.23 -11.16 -21.25
CA TYR A 292 15.10 -10.40 -20.69
C TYR A 292 14.21 -9.83 -21.79
N ILE A 293 12.90 -9.82 -21.56
CA ILE A 293 11.94 -9.25 -22.51
C ILE A 293 11.98 -7.72 -22.41
N LYS A 294 12.09 -7.02 -23.55
CA LYS A 294 11.99 -5.55 -23.58
C LYS A 294 10.52 -5.13 -23.53
N VAL A 295 10.22 -4.22 -22.63
CA VAL A 295 8.89 -3.61 -22.49
C VAL A 295 8.99 -2.10 -22.32
N ASP A 296 7.87 -1.41 -22.55
CA ASP A 296 7.70 -0.02 -22.13
C ASP A 296 7.25 0.10 -20.67
N GLU A 297 6.97 1.33 -20.21
CA GLU A 297 6.54 1.65 -18.84
C GLU A 297 5.18 1.05 -18.44
N TYR A 298 4.42 0.51 -19.41
CA TYR A 298 3.14 -0.18 -19.20
C TYR A 298 3.23 -1.68 -19.46
N CYS A 299 4.45 -2.24 -19.44
CA CYS A 299 4.73 -3.65 -19.61
C CYS A 299 4.39 -4.20 -21.02
N ARG A 300 4.23 -3.34 -22.04
CA ARG A 300 3.97 -3.75 -23.43
C ARG A 300 5.25 -4.16 -24.14
N THR A 301 5.22 -5.27 -24.86
CA THR A 301 6.31 -5.64 -25.78
C THR A 301 6.18 -4.91 -27.12
N ASN A 302 7.15 -5.11 -28.02
CA ASN A 302 7.05 -4.62 -29.40
C ASN A 302 6.01 -5.36 -30.25
N VAL A 303 5.41 -6.45 -29.76
CA VAL A 303 4.37 -7.21 -30.46
C VAL A 303 3.00 -6.84 -29.88
N PRO A 304 2.08 -6.28 -30.69
CA PRO A 304 0.76 -5.89 -30.22
C PRO A 304 0.00 -7.04 -29.55
N GLY A 305 -0.61 -6.76 -28.39
CA GLY A 305 -1.34 -7.75 -27.60
C GLY A 305 -0.46 -8.64 -26.71
N ILE A 306 0.87 -8.55 -26.80
CA ILE A 306 1.81 -9.29 -25.94
C ILE A 306 2.46 -8.36 -24.93
N TYR A 307 2.40 -8.76 -23.67
CA TYR A 307 2.91 -8.06 -22.50
C TYR A 307 3.84 -8.98 -21.71
N ALA A 308 4.69 -8.43 -20.85
CA ALA A 308 5.56 -9.23 -19.96
C ALA A 308 5.72 -8.57 -18.60
N ILE A 309 5.75 -9.38 -17.52
CA ILE A 309 5.84 -8.90 -16.13
C ILE A 309 6.69 -9.85 -15.26
N GLY A 310 7.25 -9.34 -14.17
CA GLY A 310 8.04 -10.06 -13.19
C GLY A 310 9.44 -10.40 -13.69
N ASP A 311 10.04 -11.47 -13.15
CA ASP A 311 11.45 -11.83 -13.34
C ASP A 311 11.89 -12.10 -14.80
N VAL A 312 10.98 -12.04 -15.79
CA VAL A 312 11.33 -12.02 -17.22
C VAL A 312 11.78 -10.64 -17.71
N LEU A 313 11.58 -9.60 -16.90
CA LEU A 313 12.00 -8.22 -17.14
C LEU A 313 13.33 -7.93 -16.44
N PRO A 314 14.10 -6.92 -16.89
CA PRO A 314 15.35 -6.51 -16.24
C PRO A 314 15.09 -5.63 -15.00
N THR A 315 14.03 -5.90 -14.24
CA THR A 315 13.64 -5.19 -13.02
C THR A 315 14.07 -6.01 -11.78
N PRO A 316 14.00 -5.47 -10.55
CA PRO A 316 14.34 -6.25 -9.37
C PRO A 316 13.48 -7.52 -9.26
N ALA A 317 14.13 -8.69 -9.24
CA ALA A 317 13.47 -10.00 -9.16
C ALA A 317 12.87 -10.25 -7.77
N LEU A 318 11.75 -9.59 -7.50
CA LEU A 318 11.05 -9.55 -6.21
C LEU A 318 9.56 -9.77 -6.41
N ALA A 319 8.93 -10.53 -5.51
CA ALA A 319 7.53 -10.94 -5.65
C ALA A 319 6.54 -9.77 -5.69
N HIS A 320 6.75 -8.74 -4.87
CA HIS A 320 5.91 -7.54 -4.85
C HIS A 320 6.10 -6.66 -6.09
N VAL A 321 7.28 -6.69 -6.71
CA VAL A 321 7.54 -6.02 -8.00
C VAL A 321 6.71 -6.66 -9.09
N ALA A 322 6.83 -7.98 -9.25
CA ALA A 322 6.06 -8.73 -10.23
C ALA A 322 4.54 -8.53 -10.04
N SER A 323 4.08 -8.48 -8.78
CA SER A 323 2.66 -8.23 -8.45
C SER A 323 2.21 -6.82 -8.84
N ALA A 324 3.02 -5.80 -8.56
CA ALA A 324 2.74 -4.42 -8.92
C ALA A 324 2.71 -4.22 -10.44
N GLU A 325 3.68 -4.80 -11.16
CA GLU A 325 3.72 -4.80 -12.63
C GLU A 325 2.48 -5.50 -13.22
N GLY A 326 2.06 -6.62 -12.62
CA GLY A 326 0.84 -7.33 -13.02
C GLY A 326 -0.44 -6.50 -12.85
N ILE A 327 -0.57 -5.77 -11.74
CA ILE A 327 -1.72 -4.86 -11.50
C ILE A 327 -1.69 -3.72 -12.51
N LEU A 328 -0.56 -3.03 -12.65
CA LEU A 328 -0.39 -1.90 -13.55
C LEU A 328 -0.73 -2.29 -15.00
N CYS A 329 -0.15 -3.40 -15.48
CA CYS A 329 -0.34 -3.90 -16.84
C CYS A 329 -1.82 -4.17 -17.12
N VAL A 330 -2.51 -4.85 -16.21
CA VAL A 330 -3.92 -5.22 -16.38
C VAL A 330 -4.84 -4.00 -16.29
N GLU A 331 -4.60 -3.08 -15.36
CA GLU A 331 -5.39 -1.86 -15.25
C GLU A 331 -5.25 -0.98 -16.50
N HIS A 332 -4.04 -0.90 -17.06
CA HIS A 332 -3.78 -0.25 -18.33
C HIS A 332 -4.50 -0.94 -19.50
N ILE A 333 -4.47 -2.28 -19.57
CA ILE A 333 -5.22 -3.05 -20.58
C ILE A 333 -6.73 -2.75 -20.50
N ALA A 334 -7.26 -2.56 -19.29
CA ALA A 334 -8.66 -2.22 -19.06
C ALA A 334 -9.02 -0.74 -19.33
N GLY A 335 -8.05 0.09 -19.75
CA GLY A 335 -8.26 1.51 -20.05
C GLY A 335 -8.36 2.41 -18.81
N LEU A 336 -7.91 1.94 -17.64
CA LEU A 336 -7.84 2.77 -16.44
C LEU A 336 -6.61 3.69 -16.49
N HIS A 337 -6.71 4.84 -15.81
CA HIS A 337 -5.56 5.71 -15.62
C HIS A 337 -4.61 5.09 -14.59
N VAL A 338 -3.35 4.87 -14.98
CA VAL A 338 -2.31 4.28 -14.13
C VAL A 338 -1.05 5.13 -14.15
N THR A 339 -0.33 5.13 -13.03
CA THR A 339 0.99 5.77 -12.91
C THR A 339 2.08 4.71 -13.08
N PRO A 340 3.11 4.95 -13.93
CA PRO A 340 4.27 4.06 -14.04
C PRO A 340 4.94 3.76 -12.70
N ILE A 341 5.47 2.54 -12.56
CA ILE A 341 6.19 2.12 -11.34
C ILE A 341 7.51 2.88 -11.25
N ASN A 342 7.71 3.59 -10.13
CA ASN A 342 9.03 4.09 -9.77
C ASN A 342 9.85 2.96 -9.12
N TYR A 343 10.69 2.31 -9.91
CA TYR A 343 11.53 1.20 -9.45
C TYR A 343 12.56 1.59 -8.37
N ASN A 344 12.90 2.88 -8.23
CA ASN A 344 13.74 3.35 -7.14
C ASN A 344 13.00 3.38 -5.80
N ASN A 345 11.67 3.31 -5.78
CA ASN A 345 10.86 3.28 -4.57
C ASN A 345 10.36 1.87 -4.23
N ILE A 346 11.12 0.85 -4.60
CA ILE A 346 10.80 -0.54 -4.32
C ILE A 346 11.70 -1.03 -3.18
N PRO A 347 11.14 -1.49 -2.06
CA PRO A 347 11.95 -2.01 -0.97
C PRO A 347 12.55 -3.37 -1.32
N GLY A 348 13.82 -3.56 -0.98
CA GLY A 348 14.51 -4.86 -0.95
C GLY A 348 14.62 -5.36 0.49
N CYS A 349 14.52 -6.68 0.69
CA CYS A 349 14.62 -7.30 2.02
C CYS A 349 15.42 -8.61 1.98
N THR A 350 16.29 -8.81 2.97
CA THR A 350 16.98 -10.09 3.24
C THR A 350 16.65 -10.55 4.66
N TYR A 351 16.08 -11.74 4.81
CA TYR A 351 15.46 -12.21 6.05
C TYR A 351 16.39 -13.09 6.88
N CYS A 352 17.66 -12.71 6.99
CA CYS A 352 18.59 -13.28 7.97
C CYS A 352 18.42 -12.64 9.36
N SER A 353 19.28 -12.98 10.31
CA SER A 353 19.32 -12.32 11.63
C SER A 353 20.69 -11.64 11.85
N PRO A 354 20.74 -10.30 11.93
CA PRO A 354 19.62 -9.34 11.81
C PRO A 354 19.06 -9.30 10.38
N GLU A 355 17.81 -8.84 10.25
CA GLU A 355 17.18 -8.60 8.96
C GLU A 355 17.79 -7.35 8.30
N VAL A 356 17.79 -7.33 6.96
CA VAL A 356 18.21 -6.17 6.16
C VAL A 356 17.03 -5.72 5.32
N ALA A 357 16.76 -4.42 5.31
CA ALA A 357 15.80 -3.79 4.40
C ALA A 357 16.37 -2.46 3.88
N SER A 358 16.11 -2.16 2.62
CA SER A 358 16.53 -0.92 1.96
C SER A 358 15.49 -0.49 0.93
N VAL A 359 15.49 0.80 0.60
CA VAL A 359 14.69 1.40 -0.46
C VAL A 359 15.40 2.65 -0.95
N GLY A 360 15.26 3.01 -2.22
CA GLY A 360 15.97 4.15 -2.80
C GLY A 360 17.35 3.79 -3.32
N TYR A 361 18.17 4.83 -3.49
CA TYR A 361 19.56 4.67 -3.90
C TYR A 361 20.44 4.29 -2.70
N THR A 362 21.47 3.48 -2.95
CA THR A 362 22.63 3.39 -2.07
C THR A 362 23.42 4.71 -2.12
N GLU A 363 24.30 4.95 -1.15
CA GLU A 363 25.16 6.15 -1.18
C GLU A 363 25.94 6.23 -2.51
N GLN A 364 26.53 5.13 -2.96
CA GLN A 364 27.28 5.10 -4.23
C GLN A 364 26.37 5.34 -5.43
N ALA A 365 25.21 4.68 -5.51
CA ALA A 365 24.29 4.84 -6.63
C ALA A 365 23.75 6.28 -6.71
N ALA A 366 23.53 6.94 -5.57
CA ALA A 366 23.10 8.32 -5.54
C ALA A 366 24.21 9.28 -6.00
N LYS A 367 25.47 9.03 -5.60
CA LYS A 367 26.63 9.76 -6.14
C LYS A 367 26.76 9.56 -7.65
N ASP A 368 26.63 8.33 -8.14
CA ASP A 368 26.71 8.00 -9.57
C ASP A 368 25.57 8.66 -10.37
N ALA A 369 24.40 8.84 -9.75
CA ALA A 369 23.27 9.58 -10.31
C ALA A 369 23.41 11.11 -10.23
N GLY A 370 24.53 11.62 -9.69
CA GLY A 370 24.83 13.06 -9.62
C GLY A 370 24.21 13.78 -8.42
N TYR A 371 23.75 13.06 -7.41
CA TYR A 371 23.31 13.68 -6.16
C TYR A 371 24.50 14.03 -5.27
N ASP A 372 24.46 15.23 -4.67
CA ASP A 372 25.36 15.60 -3.59
C ASP A 372 24.94 14.87 -2.31
N ILE A 373 25.63 13.77 -2.00
CA ILE A 373 25.32 12.97 -0.82
C ILE A 373 25.95 13.54 0.43
N LEU A 374 25.08 13.86 1.39
CA LEU A 374 25.42 14.46 2.67
C LEU A 374 25.61 13.42 3.79
N VAL A 375 25.97 12.16 3.49
CA VAL A 375 26.16 11.11 4.52
C VAL A 375 27.31 11.47 5.46
N THR A 376 28.48 11.78 4.89
CA THR A 376 29.63 12.28 5.66
C THR A 376 29.28 13.56 6.42
N ASP A 377 28.49 14.43 5.80
CA ASP A 377 28.01 15.66 6.42
C ASP A 377 27.04 15.36 7.59
N ALA A 378 26.16 14.36 7.49
CA ALA A 378 25.26 13.92 8.55
C ALA A 378 25.97 13.21 9.70
N GLU A 379 26.95 12.34 9.40
CA GLU A 379 27.83 11.73 10.40
C GLU A 379 28.69 12.79 11.10
N TYR A 380 29.19 13.77 10.34
CA TYR A 380 29.96 14.86 10.87
C TYR A 380 29.09 15.75 11.78
N ILE A 381 27.86 16.10 11.37
CA ILE A 381 26.86 16.73 12.23
C ILE A 381 26.67 15.89 13.50
N LYS A 382 26.51 14.57 13.41
CA LYS A 382 26.38 13.71 14.59
C LYS A 382 27.63 13.68 15.47
N SER A 383 28.82 13.79 14.90
CA SER A 383 30.07 13.88 15.65
C SER A 383 30.14 15.20 16.43
N ILE A 384 29.73 16.31 15.81
CA ILE A 384 29.58 17.59 16.47
C ILE A 384 28.52 17.50 17.57
N GLU A 385 27.36 16.89 17.29
CA GLU A 385 26.25 16.70 18.23
C GLU A 385 26.66 15.90 19.46
N ARG A 386 27.50 14.86 19.31
CA ARG A 386 28.03 14.09 20.45
C ARG A 386 28.84 14.96 21.41
N THR A 387 29.51 15.99 20.91
CA THR A 387 30.27 16.94 21.72
C THR A 387 29.40 18.08 22.25
N THR A 388 28.52 18.64 21.42
CA THR A 388 27.68 19.78 21.80
C THR A 388 26.46 19.36 22.63
N ASN A 389 26.05 18.09 22.55
CA ASN A 389 24.76 17.58 23.02
C ASN A 389 23.57 18.44 22.55
N HIS A 390 23.67 18.97 21.32
CA HIS A 390 22.70 19.88 20.75
C HIS A 390 22.67 19.78 19.21
N ASP A 391 21.57 19.27 18.68
CA ASP A 391 21.33 18.97 17.27
C ASP A 391 21.39 20.20 16.34
N ILE A 392 20.62 21.26 16.63
CA ILE A 392 20.61 22.48 15.80
C ILE A 392 21.98 23.16 15.79
N LYS A 393 22.69 23.17 16.93
CA LYS A 393 24.03 23.74 17.01
C LYS A 393 25.03 22.94 16.18
N ALA A 394 24.86 21.62 16.12
CA ALA A 394 25.68 20.77 15.28
C ALA A 394 25.47 21.05 13.78
N VAL A 395 24.21 21.23 13.36
CA VAL A 395 23.89 21.65 11.99
C VAL A 395 24.44 23.05 11.69
N GLU A 396 24.36 23.99 12.64
CA GLU A 396 24.92 25.34 12.48
C GLU A 396 26.44 25.30 12.24
N TYR A 397 27.20 24.60 13.07
CA TYR A 397 28.65 24.48 12.90
C TYR A 397 29.02 23.83 11.59
N PHE A 398 28.31 22.77 11.22
CA PHE A 398 28.46 22.15 9.92
C PHE A 398 28.27 23.16 8.78
N LEU A 399 27.16 23.92 8.78
CA LEU A 399 26.89 24.92 7.75
C LEU A 399 27.94 26.04 7.71
N LYS A 400 28.45 26.49 8.87
CA LYS A 400 29.53 27.48 8.95
C LYS A 400 30.81 26.98 8.28
N GLU A 401 31.19 25.73 8.54
CA GLU A 401 32.35 25.13 7.88
C GLU A 401 32.13 24.96 6.37
N ARG A 402 30.89 24.69 5.92
CA ARG A 402 30.57 24.67 4.48
C ARG A 402 30.71 26.06 3.85
N PHE A 403 30.31 27.12 4.55
CA PHE A 403 30.49 28.50 4.08
C PHE A 403 31.98 28.82 3.88
N ASP A 404 32.84 28.44 4.83
CA ASP A 404 34.29 28.61 4.70
C ASP A 404 34.83 27.92 3.43
N ARG A 405 34.40 26.68 3.18
CA ARG A 405 34.82 25.90 1.99
C ARG A 405 34.34 26.50 0.66
N LEU A 406 33.19 27.17 0.67
CA LEU A 406 32.62 27.85 -0.50
C LEU A 406 33.20 29.26 -0.74
N GLY A 407 34.18 29.68 0.08
CA GLY A 407 34.72 31.04 0.03
C GLY A 407 33.78 32.09 0.62
N LEU A 408 32.66 31.69 1.24
CA LEU A 408 31.66 32.55 1.89
C LEU A 408 31.99 32.81 3.37
N HIS A 409 33.27 32.71 3.74
CA HIS A 409 33.76 32.89 5.11
C HIS A 409 33.31 34.20 5.77
N ASP A 410 33.25 35.30 5.01
CA ASP A 410 32.75 36.60 5.47
C ASP A 410 31.28 36.58 5.93
N TYR A 411 30.50 35.60 5.45
CA TYR A 411 29.07 35.46 5.74
C TYR A 411 28.75 34.32 6.70
N ARG A 412 29.73 33.52 7.15
CA ARG A 412 29.44 32.30 7.93
C ARG A 412 28.71 32.59 9.24
N GLU A 413 28.99 33.72 9.89
CA GLU A 413 28.32 34.09 11.14
C GLU A 413 26.87 34.53 10.92
N PHE A 414 26.43 34.67 9.66
CA PHE A 414 25.01 34.84 9.33
C PHE A 414 24.21 33.53 9.36
N VAL A 415 24.87 32.36 9.42
CA VAL A 415 24.19 31.08 9.65
C VAL A 415 23.56 31.11 11.04
N HIS A 416 22.24 30.93 11.09
CA HIS A 416 21.42 31.02 12.31
C HIS A 416 21.44 32.41 12.98
N PHE A 417 21.72 33.48 12.22
CA PHE A 417 21.78 34.84 12.74
C PHE A 417 20.42 35.35 13.20
N GLY A 418 20.34 35.72 14.48
CA GLY A 418 19.11 36.25 15.09
C GLY A 418 17.96 35.23 15.20
N LEU A 419 18.19 33.97 14.80
CA LEU A 419 17.18 32.92 14.78
C LEU A 419 17.20 32.10 16.06
N THR A 420 16.05 31.46 16.33
CA THR A 420 15.95 30.37 17.30
C THR A 420 15.49 29.10 16.62
N SER A 421 15.60 27.95 17.30
CA SER A 421 15.03 26.69 16.83
C SER A 421 13.53 26.80 16.51
N GLN A 422 12.80 27.72 17.16
CA GLN A 422 11.38 27.94 16.88
C GLN A 422 11.14 28.78 15.62
N ASP A 423 12.04 29.71 15.26
CA ASP A 423 11.94 30.39 13.94
C ASP A 423 12.12 29.38 12.79
N ILE A 424 12.89 28.31 13.02
CA ILE A 424 13.04 27.21 12.06
C ILE A 424 11.82 26.27 12.08
N ASN A 425 11.42 25.78 13.27
CA ASN A 425 10.33 24.80 13.36
C ASN A 425 8.96 25.40 12.99
N ASN A 426 8.70 26.66 13.36
CA ASN A 426 7.44 27.34 13.05
C ASN A 426 7.36 27.87 11.62
N THR A 427 8.40 27.69 10.81
CA THR A 427 8.35 27.87 9.36
C THR A 427 8.31 26.52 8.63
N ALA A 428 9.12 25.55 9.09
CA ALA A 428 9.19 24.22 8.48
C ALA A 428 7.89 23.41 8.64
N ILE A 429 7.28 23.39 9.83
CA ILE A 429 6.09 22.56 10.07
C ILE A 429 4.87 23.06 9.26
N PRO A 430 4.53 24.37 9.25
CA PRO A 430 3.45 24.86 8.39
C PRO A 430 3.69 24.58 6.91
N LEU A 431 4.94 24.67 6.43
CA LEU A 431 5.29 24.33 5.05
C LEU A 431 5.05 22.85 4.74
N LEU A 432 5.49 21.95 5.63
CA LEU A 432 5.22 20.52 5.49
C LEU A 432 3.72 20.23 5.48
N LEU A 433 2.94 20.90 6.33
CA LEU A 433 1.49 20.73 6.39
C LEU A 433 0.79 21.28 5.16
N LYS A 434 1.24 22.41 4.63
CA LYS A 434 0.76 22.97 3.37
C LYS A 434 0.90 21.94 2.25
N ASN A 435 2.09 21.41 2.05
CA ASN A 435 2.34 20.41 1.00
C ASN A 435 1.54 19.12 1.25
N ALA A 436 1.45 18.65 2.50
CA ALA A 436 0.65 17.46 2.83
C ALA A 436 -0.85 17.66 2.52
N VAL A 437 -1.39 18.85 2.81
CA VAL A 437 -2.78 19.18 2.53
C VAL A 437 -3.04 19.36 1.04
N GLU A 438 -2.21 20.16 0.37
CA GLU A 438 -2.40 20.56 -1.03
C GLU A 438 -2.07 19.43 -2.02
N ASP A 439 -0.97 18.73 -1.81
CA ASP A 439 -0.45 17.78 -2.80
C ASP A 439 -0.99 16.36 -2.58
N THR A 440 -1.46 16.03 -1.37
CA THR A 440 -1.87 14.66 -1.00
C THR A 440 -3.30 14.58 -0.51
N TYR A 441 -3.67 15.33 0.53
CA TYR A 441 -4.98 15.19 1.17
C TYR A 441 -6.14 15.69 0.30
N LEU A 442 -6.05 16.93 -0.20
CA LEU A 442 -7.09 17.56 -1.00
C LEU A 442 -7.38 16.79 -2.30
N PRO A 443 -6.39 16.33 -3.08
CA PRO A 443 -6.63 15.52 -4.27
C PRO A 443 -7.40 14.23 -3.96
N LEU A 444 -7.04 13.53 -2.88
CA LEU A 444 -7.72 12.29 -2.50
C LEU A 444 -9.18 12.54 -2.06
N LEU A 445 -9.40 13.59 -1.26
CA LEU A 445 -10.75 13.97 -0.83
C LEU A 445 -11.62 14.40 -2.03
N GLN A 446 -11.04 15.13 -2.99
CA GLN A 446 -11.73 15.51 -4.24
C GLN A 446 -12.14 14.30 -5.06
N GLN A 447 -11.28 13.28 -5.18
CA GLN A 447 -11.62 12.04 -5.88
C GLN A 447 -12.80 11.33 -5.21
N PHE A 448 -12.79 11.18 -3.89
CA PHE A 448 -13.89 10.59 -3.13
C PHE A 448 -15.19 11.40 -3.29
N ARG A 449 -15.14 12.73 -3.13
CA ARG A 449 -16.28 13.62 -3.34
C ARG A 449 -16.83 13.51 -4.75
N LYS A 450 -15.97 13.42 -5.77
CA LYS A 450 -16.41 13.25 -7.17
C LYS A 450 -17.15 11.92 -7.34
N GLN A 451 -16.64 10.84 -6.78
CA GLN A 451 -17.30 9.54 -6.84
C GLN A 451 -18.70 9.59 -6.21
N LEU A 452 -18.84 10.21 -5.03
CA LEU A 452 -20.15 10.43 -4.40
C LEU A 452 -21.09 11.27 -5.28
N TYR A 453 -20.56 12.31 -5.92
CA TYR A 453 -21.33 13.14 -6.82
C TYR A 453 -21.81 12.36 -8.05
N ASP A 454 -20.95 11.59 -8.71
CA ASP A 454 -21.32 10.80 -9.87
C ASP A 454 -22.44 9.80 -9.50
N MET A 455 -22.33 9.13 -8.35
CA MET A 455 -23.38 8.23 -7.82
C MET A 455 -24.68 8.96 -7.49
N SER A 456 -24.58 10.18 -6.95
CA SER A 456 -25.76 11.02 -6.71
C SER A 456 -26.54 11.35 -7.98
N GLN A 457 -25.84 11.48 -9.12
CA GLN A 457 -26.45 11.71 -10.43
C GLN A 457 -27.05 10.42 -11.00
N GLU A 458 -26.31 9.31 -10.90
CA GLU A 458 -26.79 7.99 -11.34
C GLU A 458 -28.11 7.62 -10.67
N TRP A 459 -28.24 7.86 -9.36
CA TRP A 459 -29.42 7.51 -8.57
C TRP A 459 -30.34 8.71 -8.28
N ALA A 460 -30.24 9.77 -9.09
CA ALA A 460 -30.99 11.02 -8.88
C ALA A 460 -32.52 10.81 -8.88
N HIS A 461 -33.02 9.81 -9.61
CA HIS A 461 -34.44 9.55 -9.81
C HIS A 461 -35.00 8.44 -8.92
N ILE A 462 -34.17 7.77 -8.11
CA ILE A 462 -34.56 6.60 -7.32
C ILE A 462 -35.33 7.05 -6.06
N PRO A 463 -36.64 6.75 -5.94
CA PRO A 463 -37.41 7.04 -4.74
C PRO A 463 -36.93 6.19 -3.56
N MET A 464 -36.94 6.78 -2.37
CA MET A 464 -36.49 6.13 -1.14
C MET A 464 -37.38 6.54 0.02
N LEU A 465 -37.79 5.58 0.85
CA LEU A 465 -38.48 5.87 2.09
C LEU A 465 -37.55 6.64 3.04
N ALA A 466 -37.91 7.87 3.41
CA ALA A 466 -37.18 8.60 4.42
C ALA A 466 -37.53 8.09 5.82
N ARG A 467 -36.64 8.33 6.79
CA ARG A 467 -36.89 7.98 8.19
C ARG A 467 -36.60 9.14 9.12
N THR A 468 -37.54 9.45 10.01
CA THR A 468 -37.37 10.42 11.10
C THR A 468 -37.52 9.71 12.43
N HIS A 469 -36.56 9.85 13.35
CA HIS A 469 -36.51 9.06 14.59
C HIS A 469 -36.57 7.53 14.35
N GLY A 470 -36.08 7.07 13.19
CA GLY A 470 -36.14 5.67 12.75
C GLY A 470 -37.49 5.23 12.16
N GLN A 471 -38.53 6.06 12.23
CA GLN A 471 -39.87 5.76 11.73
C GLN A 471 -40.04 6.19 10.27
N PRO A 472 -40.81 5.45 9.46
CA PRO A 472 -41.19 5.84 8.09
C PRO A 472 -41.71 7.28 8.03
N ALA A 473 -41.24 8.05 7.05
CA ALA A 473 -41.60 9.45 6.82
C ALA A 473 -41.74 9.74 5.32
N SER A 474 -42.13 10.97 4.98
CA SER A 474 -42.33 11.44 3.60
C SER A 474 -41.13 11.05 2.71
N PRO A 475 -41.34 10.35 1.57
CA PRO A 475 -40.27 9.83 0.72
C PRO A 475 -39.29 10.90 0.22
N THR A 476 -38.06 10.47 -0.07
CA THR A 476 -36.96 11.27 -0.61
C THR A 476 -36.39 10.61 -1.87
N ARG A 477 -35.32 11.16 -2.43
CA ARG A 477 -34.56 10.56 -3.54
C ARG A 477 -33.18 10.13 -3.07
N LEU A 478 -32.77 8.91 -3.39
CA LEU A 478 -31.48 8.37 -2.97
C LEU A 478 -30.31 9.25 -3.44
N GLY A 479 -30.36 9.73 -4.69
CA GLY A 479 -29.35 10.66 -5.20
C GLY A 479 -29.28 11.96 -4.40
N LYS A 480 -30.41 12.48 -3.92
CA LYS A 480 -30.46 13.66 -3.04
C LYS A 480 -29.85 13.37 -1.67
N GLU A 481 -30.06 12.19 -1.08
CA GLU A 481 -29.41 11.80 0.18
C GLU A 481 -27.88 11.76 0.06
N LEU A 482 -27.34 11.24 -1.05
CA LEU A 482 -25.89 11.31 -1.32
C LEU A 482 -25.40 12.76 -1.55
N ARG A 483 -26.24 13.58 -2.20
CA ARG A 483 -25.93 15.00 -2.47
C ARG A 483 -25.75 15.81 -1.19
N VAL A 484 -26.45 15.46 -0.10
CA VAL A 484 -26.26 16.09 1.23
C VAL A 484 -24.80 15.99 1.69
N PHE A 485 -24.17 14.83 1.54
CA PHE A 485 -22.77 14.65 1.91
C PHE A 485 -21.83 15.44 0.98
N VAL A 486 -22.11 15.44 -0.32
CA VAL A 486 -21.35 16.23 -1.30
C VAL A 486 -21.37 17.72 -0.94
N GLU A 487 -22.54 18.27 -0.62
CA GLU A 487 -22.70 19.67 -0.24
C GLU A 487 -21.94 19.99 1.06
N ARG A 488 -22.08 19.13 2.09
CA ARG A 488 -21.35 19.29 3.37
C ARG A 488 -19.84 19.26 3.17
N LEU A 489 -19.33 18.37 2.33
CA LEU A 489 -17.91 18.30 1.98
C LEU A 489 -17.45 19.53 1.21
N ASP A 490 -18.21 19.99 0.21
CA ASP A 490 -17.89 21.18 -0.57
C ASP A 490 -17.74 22.43 0.32
N VAL A 491 -18.65 22.61 1.29
CA VAL A 491 -18.57 23.70 2.28
C VAL A 491 -17.30 23.59 3.12
N GLN A 492 -16.99 22.42 3.68
CA GLN A 492 -15.80 22.27 4.52
C GLN A 492 -14.50 22.40 3.72
N MET A 493 -14.47 21.92 2.47
CA MET A 493 -13.32 22.07 1.58
C MET A 493 -13.11 23.53 1.14
N ALA A 494 -14.19 24.29 0.97
CA ALA A 494 -14.09 25.72 0.71
C ALA A 494 -13.52 26.46 1.93
N MET A 495 -14.00 26.15 3.15
CA MET A 495 -13.45 26.69 4.39
C MET A 495 -11.98 26.32 4.59
N LEU A 496 -11.58 25.10 4.24
CA LEU A 496 -10.19 24.64 4.37
C LEU A 496 -9.22 25.55 3.61
N LYS A 497 -9.61 25.96 2.40
CA LYS A 497 -8.81 26.83 1.53
C LYS A 497 -8.67 28.27 2.04
N THR A 498 -9.51 28.70 2.98
CA THR A 498 -9.43 30.06 3.54
C THR A 498 -8.52 30.14 4.76
N ILE A 499 -8.04 29.00 5.28
CA ILE A 499 -7.19 28.96 6.47
C ILE A 499 -5.74 29.25 6.03
N PRO A 500 -5.13 30.37 6.48
CA PRO A 500 -3.78 30.70 6.09
C PRO A 500 -2.77 29.79 6.78
N TYR A 501 -1.68 29.45 6.07
CA TYR A 501 -0.54 28.78 6.67
C TYR A 501 0.38 29.81 7.33
N LYS A 502 0.07 30.12 8.60
CA LYS A 502 0.85 31.09 9.37
C LYS A 502 2.13 30.51 9.94
N ALA A 503 3.17 31.33 9.97
CA ALA A 503 4.48 30.99 10.49
C ALA A 503 5.07 32.13 11.32
N LYS A 504 5.89 31.77 12.30
CA LYS A 504 6.61 32.74 13.14
C LYS A 504 8.03 32.93 12.61
N PHE A 505 8.38 34.20 12.38
CA PHE A 505 9.76 34.66 12.18
C PHE A 505 9.92 35.97 12.95
N GLY A 506 10.52 35.91 14.14
CA GLY A 506 10.49 37.04 15.08
C GLY A 506 11.57 37.01 16.16
N GLY A 507 12.54 36.08 16.09
CA GLY A 507 13.61 35.98 17.08
C GLY A 507 13.14 35.45 18.43
N ALA A 508 13.98 35.58 19.46
CA ALA A 508 13.88 34.75 20.66
C ALA A 508 12.60 34.90 21.50
N THR A 509 11.98 36.06 21.51
CA THR A 509 10.74 36.30 22.28
C THR A 509 9.62 36.87 21.41
N GLY A 510 9.71 36.68 20.09
CA GLY A 510 8.80 37.31 19.12
C GLY A 510 9.13 38.78 18.81
N ASN A 511 10.18 39.31 19.44
CA ASN A 511 10.72 40.62 19.16
C ASN A 511 12.04 40.46 18.42
N LEU A 512 12.20 41.15 17.28
CA LEU A 512 13.41 41.17 16.45
C LEU A 512 14.59 41.94 17.13
N ASN A 513 14.72 41.84 18.46
CA ASN A 513 15.68 42.57 19.29
C ASN A 513 17.12 42.41 18.80
N ALA A 514 17.56 41.16 18.60
CA ALA A 514 18.93 40.86 18.16
C ALA A 514 19.23 41.42 16.77
N HIS A 515 18.23 41.35 15.88
CA HIS A 515 18.32 41.87 14.53
C HIS A 515 18.46 43.40 14.53
N PHE A 516 17.58 44.09 15.27
CA PHE A 516 17.60 45.55 15.38
C PHE A 516 18.87 46.07 16.07
N ALA A 517 19.35 45.38 17.11
CA ALA A 517 20.61 45.74 17.77
C ALA A 517 21.82 45.60 16.84
N ALA A 518 21.82 44.59 15.96
CA ALA A 518 22.92 44.34 15.04
C ALA A 518 22.87 45.26 13.80
N TYR A 519 21.67 45.53 13.27
CA TYR A 519 21.46 46.37 12.08
C TYR A 519 20.21 47.25 12.26
N PRO A 520 20.34 48.41 12.92
CA PRO A 520 19.19 49.24 13.30
C PRO A 520 18.49 49.92 12.11
N ASP A 521 19.25 50.20 11.04
CA ASP A 521 18.72 50.88 9.85
C ASP A 521 18.08 49.91 8.83
N TYR A 522 18.19 48.60 9.06
CA TYR A 522 17.62 47.59 8.18
C TYR A 522 16.17 47.27 8.54
N ASN A 523 15.28 47.24 7.54
CA ASN A 523 13.87 46.95 7.77
C ASN A 523 13.65 45.44 7.94
N TRP A 524 13.91 44.94 9.14
CA TRP A 524 13.75 43.52 9.49
C TRP A 524 12.32 43.02 9.45
N HIS A 525 11.34 43.92 9.62
CA HIS A 525 9.94 43.53 9.46
C HIS A 525 9.65 43.20 8.00
N LEU A 526 10.01 44.09 7.07
CA LEU A 526 9.84 43.84 5.63
C LEU A 526 10.61 42.59 5.18
N PHE A 527 11.87 42.43 5.59
CA PHE A 527 12.65 41.24 5.24
C PHE A 527 11.97 39.94 5.68
N ALA A 528 11.48 39.88 6.91
CA ALA A 528 10.86 38.68 7.42
C ALA A 528 9.48 38.42 6.80
N ASP A 529 8.75 39.47 6.39
CA ASP A 529 7.51 39.32 5.62
C ASP A 529 7.81 38.74 4.23
N ASP A 530 8.80 39.31 3.52
CA ASP A 530 9.21 38.86 2.19
C ASP A 530 9.78 37.43 2.22
N PHE A 531 10.59 37.10 3.23
CA PHE A 531 11.15 35.75 3.39
C PHE A 531 10.06 34.70 3.59
N VAL A 532 9.11 34.95 4.50
CA VAL A 532 8.03 33.99 4.78
C VAL A 532 7.06 33.88 3.60
N ARG A 533 6.71 35.01 2.96
CA ARG A 533 5.77 35.05 1.84
C ARG A 533 6.38 34.54 0.54
N ASP A 534 7.47 35.15 0.09
CA ASP A 534 8.02 34.92 -1.25
C ASP A 534 9.02 33.76 -1.25
N GLY A 535 9.71 33.53 -0.11
CA GLY A 535 10.66 32.43 0.05
C GLY A 535 9.99 31.09 0.39
N LEU A 536 8.97 31.10 1.27
CA LEU A 536 8.34 29.88 1.77
C LEU A 536 6.88 29.69 1.32
N GLY A 537 6.22 30.71 0.76
CA GLY A 537 4.81 30.62 0.39
C GLY A 537 3.86 30.55 1.60
N LEU A 538 4.27 31.15 2.73
CA LEU A 538 3.54 31.18 4.00
C LEU A 538 3.14 32.62 4.38
N GLU A 539 2.33 32.80 5.42
CA GLU A 539 2.01 34.12 5.96
C GLU A 539 2.68 34.34 7.32
N ARG A 540 3.29 35.51 7.52
CA ARG A 540 3.98 35.80 8.78
C ARG A 540 3.02 36.24 9.89
N SER A 541 3.19 35.65 11.07
CA SER A 541 2.61 36.17 12.32
C SER A 541 3.52 37.27 12.89
N HIS A 542 3.00 38.50 13.00
CA HIS A 542 3.81 39.67 13.39
C HIS A 542 4.05 39.77 14.90
N HIS A 543 3.00 39.60 15.71
CA HIS A 543 3.06 39.75 17.16
C HIS A 543 2.99 38.37 17.79
N THR A 544 4.13 37.75 18.09
CA THR A 544 4.18 36.39 18.64
C THR A 544 4.94 36.35 19.95
N THR A 545 4.93 35.19 20.60
CA THR A 545 5.91 34.88 21.65
C THR A 545 7.17 34.25 21.01
N GLN A 546 7.95 33.46 21.76
CA GLN A 546 9.00 32.64 21.15
C GLN A 546 8.46 31.64 20.11
N ILE A 547 7.17 31.30 20.19
CA ILE A 547 6.43 30.41 19.29
C ILE A 547 5.29 31.16 18.56
N GLU A 548 4.87 30.60 17.42
CA GLU A 548 3.61 30.96 16.74
C GLU A 548 2.39 30.66 17.64
N HIS A 549 1.28 31.35 17.43
CA HIS A 549 0.07 31.17 18.25
C HIS A 549 -0.64 29.83 18.02
N TYR A 550 -0.37 29.20 16.89
CA TYR A 550 -0.98 27.96 16.41
C TYR A 550 -2.50 28.00 16.21
N ASP A 551 -3.14 29.18 16.28
CA ASP A 551 -4.57 29.33 16.03
C ASP A 551 -4.97 28.87 14.63
N CYS A 552 -4.13 29.14 13.62
CA CYS A 552 -4.38 28.70 12.24
C CYS A 552 -4.19 27.18 12.09
N LEU A 553 -3.23 26.58 12.82
CA LEU A 553 -3.10 25.13 12.88
C LEU A 553 -4.29 24.49 13.59
N ALA A 554 -4.77 25.07 14.69
CA ALA A 554 -5.96 24.61 15.38
C ALA A 554 -7.21 24.72 14.49
N ALA A 555 -7.36 25.82 13.75
CA ALA A 555 -8.43 25.99 12.76
C ALA A 555 -8.35 24.92 11.66
N LEU A 556 -7.14 24.65 11.14
CA LEU A 556 -6.88 23.59 10.17
C LEU A 556 -7.31 22.23 10.72
N PHE A 557 -6.82 21.84 11.89
CA PHE A 557 -7.13 20.55 12.50
C PHE A 557 -8.61 20.41 12.86
N HIS A 558 -9.27 21.46 13.37
CA HIS A 558 -10.71 21.43 13.59
C HIS A 558 -11.50 21.29 12.28
N ASN A 559 -11.05 21.92 11.19
CA ASN A 559 -11.73 21.79 9.91
C ASN A 559 -11.57 20.38 9.32
N LEU A 560 -10.37 19.80 9.42
CA LEU A 560 -10.12 18.39 9.08
C LEU A 560 -10.98 17.45 9.94
N SER A 561 -11.10 17.72 11.25
CA SER A 561 -11.99 16.95 12.13
C SER A 561 -13.45 17.04 11.72
N ARG A 562 -13.93 18.21 11.29
CA ARG A 562 -15.31 18.38 10.77
C ARG A 562 -15.53 17.62 9.48
N ILE A 563 -14.56 17.62 8.56
CA ILE A 563 -14.61 16.77 7.36
C ILE A 563 -14.72 15.30 7.76
N ASN A 564 -13.86 14.85 8.67
CA ASN A 564 -13.90 13.49 9.19
C ASN A 564 -15.22 13.15 9.89
N THR A 565 -15.84 14.09 10.61
CA THR A 565 -17.18 13.90 11.19
C THR A 565 -18.24 13.67 10.11
N ILE A 566 -18.19 14.40 8.99
CA ILE A 566 -19.08 14.15 7.83
C ILE A 566 -18.84 12.76 7.26
N LEU A 567 -17.58 12.32 7.18
CA LEU A 567 -17.23 10.99 6.68
C LEU A 567 -17.64 9.87 7.64
N ILE A 568 -17.55 10.08 8.96
CA ILE A 568 -18.06 9.14 9.98
C ILE A 568 -19.57 8.99 9.87
N ASP A 569 -20.28 10.11 9.70
CA ASP A 569 -21.72 10.13 9.49
C ASP A 569 -22.09 9.36 8.21
N PHE A 570 -21.35 9.58 7.12
CA PHE A 570 -21.49 8.80 5.89
C PHE A 570 -21.25 7.30 6.11
N CYS A 571 -20.22 6.92 6.87
CA CYS A 571 -19.97 5.50 7.21
C CYS A 571 -21.19 4.86 7.87
N ARG A 572 -21.82 5.57 8.81
CA ARG A 572 -22.96 5.06 9.58
C ARG A 572 -24.21 4.91 8.73
N ASP A 573 -24.50 5.90 7.89
CA ASP A 573 -25.63 5.83 6.96
C ASP A 573 -25.44 4.69 5.96
N MET A 574 -24.25 4.56 5.38
CA MET A 574 -23.97 3.46 4.46
C MET A 574 -24.04 2.10 5.14
N TRP A 575 -23.48 1.97 6.34
CA TRP A 575 -23.61 0.77 7.16
C TRP A 575 -25.08 0.42 7.40
N GLN A 576 -25.91 1.41 7.74
CA GLN A 576 -27.33 1.20 7.98
C GLN A 576 -28.08 0.80 6.71
N TYR A 577 -27.86 1.49 5.58
CA TYR A 577 -28.46 1.15 4.29
C TYR A 577 -28.09 -0.25 3.81
N ILE A 578 -26.87 -0.71 4.11
CA ILE A 578 -26.47 -2.10 3.85
C ILE A 578 -27.21 -3.06 4.78
N SER A 579 -27.36 -2.70 6.06
CA SER A 579 -28.03 -3.54 7.06
C SER A 579 -29.53 -3.76 6.78
N ILE A 580 -30.20 -2.79 6.16
CA ILE A 580 -31.60 -2.87 5.72
C ILE A 580 -31.75 -3.25 4.24
N GLU A 581 -30.66 -3.70 3.62
CA GLU A 581 -30.60 -4.23 2.25
C GLU A 581 -30.93 -3.26 1.12
N TYR A 582 -30.91 -1.94 1.35
CA TYR A 582 -30.99 -0.93 0.28
C TYR A 582 -29.77 -1.02 -0.64
N PHE A 583 -28.63 -1.37 -0.06
CA PHE A 583 -27.45 -1.78 -0.79
C PHE A 583 -27.07 -3.21 -0.46
N ARG A 584 -26.84 -4.00 -1.50
CA ARG A 584 -26.09 -5.24 -1.39
C ARG A 584 -24.61 -4.93 -1.59
N GLN A 585 -23.77 -5.68 -0.90
CA GLN A 585 -22.35 -5.68 -1.20
C GLN A 585 -22.12 -6.60 -2.39
N LYS A 586 -21.51 -6.08 -3.47
CA LYS A 586 -21.02 -6.88 -4.59
C LYS A 586 -20.11 -7.94 -4.01
N THR A 587 -20.60 -9.17 -3.98
CA THR A 587 -19.79 -10.32 -3.65
C THR A 587 -18.79 -10.48 -4.78
N VAL A 588 -17.54 -10.13 -4.51
CA VAL A 588 -16.47 -10.73 -5.30
C VAL A 588 -16.60 -12.20 -4.95
N ALA A 589 -16.87 -13.09 -5.91
CA ALA A 589 -16.87 -14.53 -5.69
C ALA A 589 -15.62 -14.93 -4.88
N SER A 590 -14.56 -14.10 -5.05
CA SER A 590 -13.39 -13.61 -4.29
C SER A 590 -13.27 -13.50 -2.76
N GLU A 591 -14.35 -13.21 -2.04
CA GLU A 591 -14.33 -12.95 -0.59
C GLU A 591 -15.01 -14.08 0.19
N VAL A 592 -14.33 -14.68 1.17
CA VAL A 592 -15.01 -15.58 2.11
C VAL A 592 -15.79 -14.64 3.02
N GLY A 593 -17.09 -14.85 3.20
CA GLY A 593 -17.84 -14.15 4.23
C GLY A 593 -17.27 -14.44 5.62
N SER A 594 -17.97 -14.02 6.67
CA SER A 594 -17.57 -14.33 8.05
C SER A 594 -17.07 -15.78 8.21
N SER A 595 -16.00 -15.98 8.98
CA SER A 595 -15.38 -17.30 9.22
C SER A 595 -16.37 -18.35 9.73
N ALA A 596 -17.50 -17.93 10.29
CA ALA A 596 -18.62 -18.78 10.71
C ALA A 596 -19.83 -18.74 9.75
N MET A 597 -20.00 -17.70 8.93
CA MET A 597 -21.16 -17.48 8.06
C MET A 597 -20.74 -17.01 6.65
N PRO A 598 -20.46 -17.95 5.72
CA PRO A 598 -19.86 -17.64 4.42
C PRO A 598 -20.69 -16.76 3.48
N HIS A 599 -22.01 -16.69 3.68
CA HIS A 599 -22.94 -15.87 2.91
C HIS A 599 -23.04 -14.43 3.46
N LYS A 600 -22.53 -14.17 4.67
CA LYS A 600 -22.61 -12.87 5.32
C LYS A 600 -21.41 -12.00 4.92
N VAL A 601 -21.67 -10.94 4.16
CA VAL A 601 -20.69 -9.91 3.80
C VAL A 601 -20.92 -8.69 4.69
N ASN A 602 -19.96 -8.40 5.55
CA ASN A 602 -20.03 -7.24 6.46
C ASN A 602 -19.58 -5.96 5.74
N PRO A 603 -20.10 -4.79 6.13
CA PRO A 603 -19.67 -3.47 5.64
C PRO A 603 -18.30 -3.04 6.20
N ILE A 604 -17.31 -3.93 6.16
CA ILE A 604 -16.01 -3.78 6.85
C ILE A 604 -15.22 -2.55 6.41
N GLU A 605 -15.37 -2.11 5.16
CA GLU A 605 -14.69 -0.91 4.67
C GLU A 605 -15.20 0.36 5.39
N TYR A 606 -16.50 0.42 5.69
CA TYR A 606 -17.09 1.54 6.42
C TYR A 606 -16.75 1.49 7.91
N GLU A 607 -16.73 0.29 8.50
CA GLU A 607 -16.30 0.08 9.90
C GLU A 607 -14.82 0.46 10.10
N ASN A 608 -13.95 0.03 9.17
CA ASN A 608 -12.53 0.38 9.19
C ASN A 608 -12.31 1.88 8.99
N ALA A 609 -13.04 2.50 8.06
CA ALA A 609 -12.98 3.93 7.85
C ALA A 609 -13.45 4.70 9.09
N GLU A 610 -14.59 4.34 9.68
CA GLU A 610 -15.11 4.96 10.92
C GLU A 610 -14.08 4.90 12.05
N GLY A 611 -13.48 3.72 12.30
CA GLY A 611 -12.48 3.56 13.35
C GLY A 611 -11.24 4.45 13.14
N ASN A 612 -10.73 4.52 11.91
CA ASN A 612 -9.57 5.36 11.58
C ASN A 612 -9.90 6.86 11.68
N LEU A 613 -11.07 7.29 11.21
CA LEU A 613 -11.51 8.68 11.30
C LEU A 613 -11.71 9.11 12.76
N GLY A 614 -12.22 8.22 13.61
CA GLY A 614 -12.36 8.45 15.05
C GLY A 614 -11.02 8.69 15.74
N VAL A 615 -10.01 7.86 15.44
CA VAL A 615 -8.63 8.05 15.96
C VAL A 615 -8.03 9.35 15.45
N ALA A 616 -8.19 9.64 14.15
CA ALA A 616 -7.70 10.89 13.57
C ALA A 616 -8.32 12.11 14.26
N ASN A 617 -9.63 12.11 14.51
CA ASN A 617 -10.33 13.21 15.18
C ASN A 617 -9.88 13.39 16.62
N ALA A 618 -9.67 12.30 17.37
CA ALA A 618 -9.17 12.39 18.74
C ALA A 618 -7.80 13.09 18.80
N ILE A 619 -6.90 12.75 17.87
CA ILE A 619 -5.58 13.36 17.80
C ILE A 619 -5.66 14.81 17.28
N PHE A 620 -6.43 15.07 16.21
CA PHE A 620 -6.62 16.43 15.71
C PHE A 620 -7.22 17.38 16.75
N ALA A 621 -8.22 16.92 17.53
CA ALA A 621 -8.80 17.69 18.61
C ALA A 621 -7.75 18.00 19.69
N HIS A 622 -6.99 17.00 20.14
CA HIS A 622 -5.93 17.22 21.12
C HIS A 622 -4.86 18.21 20.61
N LEU A 623 -4.44 18.09 19.35
CA LEU A 623 -3.50 19.04 18.72
C LEU A 623 -4.08 20.46 18.70
N ALA A 624 -5.32 20.61 18.26
CA ALA A 624 -5.99 21.90 18.15
C ALA A 624 -6.23 22.58 19.50
N GLU A 625 -6.51 21.81 20.55
CA GLU A 625 -6.73 22.32 21.90
C GLU A 625 -5.42 22.61 22.63
N LYS A 626 -4.38 21.77 22.46
CA LYS A 626 -3.13 21.91 23.21
C LYS A 626 -2.21 22.98 22.65
N LEU A 627 -2.05 23.04 21.32
CA LEU A 627 -1.02 23.87 20.70
C LEU A 627 -1.21 25.37 21.00
N PRO A 628 -2.42 25.96 20.93
CA PRO A 628 -2.59 27.38 21.24
C PRO A 628 -2.31 27.78 22.70
N ILE A 629 -2.20 26.80 23.62
CA ILE A 629 -1.94 27.07 25.03
C ILE A 629 -0.44 27.17 25.27
N SER A 630 0.04 28.39 25.51
CA SER A 630 1.44 28.71 25.82
C SER A 630 1.63 29.19 27.26
N ARG A 631 2.84 28.96 27.80
CA ARG A 631 3.28 29.47 29.10
C ARG A 631 4.12 30.74 28.91
N LEU A 632 3.59 31.90 29.30
CA LEU A 632 4.27 33.18 29.15
C LEU A 632 4.80 33.36 27.70
N GLN A 633 6.08 33.65 27.52
CA GLN A 633 6.70 33.83 26.21
C GLN A 633 7.28 32.53 25.60
N ARG A 634 7.13 31.36 26.25
CA ARG A 634 7.64 30.07 25.73
C ARG A 634 6.93 28.86 26.33
N ASP A 635 6.44 27.97 25.47
CA ASP A 635 6.06 26.61 25.85
C ASP A 635 6.89 25.55 25.11
N LEU A 636 7.58 24.68 25.87
CA LEU A 636 8.40 23.61 25.31
C LEU A 636 7.63 22.32 25.03
N THR A 637 6.44 22.18 25.62
CA THR A 637 5.62 20.96 25.48
C THR A 637 5.10 20.78 24.06
N ASP A 638 4.96 21.87 23.31
CA ASP A 638 4.45 21.85 21.94
C ASP A 638 5.40 21.12 20.97
N SER A 639 6.71 21.12 21.25
CA SER A 639 7.67 20.38 20.41
C SER A 639 7.41 18.87 20.41
N THR A 640 6.99 18.31 21.56
CA THR A 640 6.58 16.91 21.67
C THR A 640 5.27 16.66 20.96
N VAL A 641 4.33 17.61 21.06
CA VAL A 641 2.99 17.51 20.47
C VAL A 641 3.06 17.59 18.94
N LEU A 642 3.79 18.57 18.40
CA LEU A 642 3.95 18.80 16.96
C LEU A 642 4.57 17.62 16.19
N ARG A 643 5.37 16.78 16.85
CA ARG A 643 5.92 15.55 16.26
C ARG A 643 4.85 14.52 15.89
N ASN A 644 3.64 14.66 16.42
CA ASN A 644 2.53 13.73 16.17
C ASN A 644 1.59 14.20 15.06
N VAL A 645 1.82 15.36 14.44
CA VAL A 645 0.89 15.94 13.45
C VAL A 645 0.68 15.04 12.23
N GLY A 646 1.68 14.24 11.83
CA GLY A 646 1.54 13.32 10.69
C GLY A 646 0.61 12.12 10.94
N VAL A 647 0.42 11.71 12.20
CA VAL A 647 -0.36 10.52 12.57
C VAL A 647 -1.84 10.61 12.15
N PRO A 648 -2.60 11.67 12.49
CA PRO A 648 -4.00 11.76 12.10
C PRO A 648 -4.20 11.91 10.58
N PHE A 649 -3.23 12.48 9.86
CA PHE A 649 -3.25 12.48 8.39
C PHE A 649 -3.17 11.05 7.85
N ALA A 650 -2.25 10.22 8.36
CA ALA A 650 -2.12 8.84 7.91
C ALA A 650 -3.42 8.04 8.12
N HIS A 651 -4.05 8.14 9.30
CA HIS A 651 -5.34 7.51 9.57
C HIS A 651 -6.43 8.00 8.62
N THR A 652 -6.51 9.31 8.37
CA THR A 652 -7.52 9.87 7.47
C THR A 652 -7.33 9.41 6.03
N LEU A 653 -6.09 9.33 5.54
CA LEU A 653 -5.78 8.83 4.19
C LEU A 653 -6.13 7.35 4.02
N VAL A 654 -5.88 6.52 5.04
CA VAL A 654 -6.29 5.11 5.05
C VAL A 654 -7.81 4.99 5.01
N ALA A 655 -8.53 5.81 5.80
CA ALA A 655 -9.98 5.83 5.81
C ALA A 655 -10.58 6.22 4.46
N LEU A 656 -10.07 7.29 3.82
CA LEU A 656 -10.53 7.73 2.49
C LEU A 656 -10.36 6.64 1.43
N LYS A 657 -9.23 5.93 1.44
CA LYS A 657 -9.00 4.79 0.53
C LYS A 657 -9.96 3.63 0.79
N SER A 658 -10.24 3.33 2.06
CA SER A 658 -11.20 2.28 2.43
C SER A 658 -12.63 2.67 2.01
N LEU A 659 -13.03 3.93 2.18
CA LEU A 659 -14.32 4.47 1.71
C LEU A 659 -14.48 4.35 0.19
N GLN A 660 -13.47 4.75 -0.60
CA GLN A 660 -13.51 4.59 -2.07
C GLN A 660 -13.69 3.12 -2.48
N LYS A 661 -13.00 2.21 -1.78
CA LYS A 661 -13.16 0.76 -1.98
C LYS A 661 -14.56 0.28 -1.61
N GLY A 662 -15.13 0.80 -0.51
CA GLY A 662 -16.49 0.53 -0.07
C GLY A 662 -17.54 0.97 -1.10
N LEU A 663 -17.40 2.17 -1.66
CA LEU A 663 -18.30 2.69 -2.69
C LEU A 663 -18.30 1.81 -3.94
N ASN A 664 -17.13 1.37 -4.40
CA ASN A 664 -17.00 0.48 -5.56
C ASN A 664 -17.71 -0.87 -5.40
N LYS A 665 -17.91 -1.31 -4.16
CA LYS A 665 -18.60 -2.55 -3.80
C LYS A 665 -20.11 -2.40 -3.65
N LEU A 666 -20.68 -1.20 -3.67
CA LEU A 666 -22.12 -1.05 -3.54
C LEU A 666 -22.86 -1.55 -4.80
N GLN A 667 -23.95 -2.26 -4.56
CA GLN A 667 -24.95 -2.63 -5.56
C GLN A 667 -26.32 -2.20 -5.05
N LEU A 668 -26.97 -1.29 -5.78
CA LEU A 668 -28.31 -0.82 -5.46
C LEU A 668 -29.32 -1.97 -5.53
N ASN A 669 -30.23 -2.03 -4.57
CA ASN A 669 -31.34 -2.98 -4.52
C ASN A 669 -32.67 -2.25 -4.64
N GLU A 670 -32.98 -1.76 -5.85
CA GLU A 670 -34.21 -1.00 -6.12
C GLU A 670 -35.48 -1.73 -5.69
N GLY A 671 -35.50 -3.07 -5.79
CA GLY A 671 -36.62 -3.88 -5.34
C GLY A 671 -36.92 -3.69 -3.86
N LYS A 672 -35.90 -3.61 -3.00
CA LYS A 672 -36.09 -3.40 -1.56
C LYS A 672 -36.55 -1.97 -1.24
N LEU A 673 -36.02 -0.97 -1.93
CA LEU A 673 -36.51 0.41 -1.77
C LEU A 673 -37.98 0.53 -2.19
N SER A 674 -38.37 -0.12 -3.30
CA SER A 674 -39.75 -0.14 -3.76
C SER A 674 -40.67 -0.89 -2.80
N GLU A 675 -40.23 -2.02 -2.25
CA GLU A 675 -40.99 -2.76 -1.23
C GLU A 675 -41.25 -1.91 0.00
N ASP A 676 -40.21 -1.26 0.56
CA ASP A 676 -40.36 -0.39 1.73
C ASP A 676 -41.34 0.77 1.46
N LEU A 677 -41.38 1.31 0.24
CA LEU A 677 -42.36 2.34 -0.14
C LEU A 677 -43.79 1.79 -0.23
N GLU A 678 -43.96 0.60 -0.83
CA GLU A 678 -45.27 -0.08 -0.93
C GLU A 678 -45.80 -0.55 0.43
N ASP A 679 -44.93 -0.84 1.39
CA ASP A 679 -45.34 -1.21 2.74
C ASP A 679 -45.79 0.01 3.58
N ASN A 680 -45.58 1.23 3.08
CA ASN A 680 -45.74 2.46 3.87
C ASN A 680 -46.60 3.53 3.18
N TRP A 681 -47.77 3.17 2.63
CA TRP A 681 -48.68 4.13 1.96
C TRP A 681 -49.11 5.33 2.81
N MET A 682 -49.03 5.25 4.14
CA MET A 682 -49.37 6.39 5.00
C MET A 682 -48.42 7.58 4.90
N VAL A 683 -47.24 7.42 4.31
CA VAL A 683 -46.28 8.52 4.15
C VAL A 683 -46.73 9.61 3.19
N ILE A 684 -47.73 9.35 2.33
CA ILE A 684 -48.32 10.38 1.45
C ILE A 684 -49.50 11.12 2.10
N ALA A 685 -49.87 10.79 3.34
CA ALA A 685 -51.01 11.42 4.01
C ALA A 685 -50.85 12.93 4.18
N GLU A 686 -49.60 13.41 4.34
CA GLU A 686 -49.29 14.85 4.32
C GLU A 686 -49.71 15.49 3.00
N GLY A 687 -49.38 14.87 1.87
CA GLY A 687 -49.75 15.34 0.53
C GLY A 687 -51.27 15.36 0.32
N ILE A 688 -51.96 14.30 0.73
CA ILE A 688 -53.43 14.23 0.69
C ILE A 688 -54.03 15.35 1.56
N GLN A 689 -53.53 15.52 2.78
CA GLN A 689 -54.00 16.57 3.68
C GLN A 689 -53.78 17.97 3.08
N ALA A 690 -52.64 18.20 2.44
CA ALA A 690 -52.31 19.48 1.81
C ALA A 690 -53.26 19.81 0.65
N ILE A 691 -53.56 18.82 -0.21
CA ILE A 691 -54.53 18.98 -1.31
C ILE A 691 -55.94 19.21 -0.77
N LEU A 692 -56.38 18.46 0.25
CA LEU A 692 -57.69 18.68 0.87
C LEU A 692 -57.80 20.08 1.53
N ARG A 693 -56.72 20.56 2.15
CA ARG A 693 -56.66 21.95 2.66
C ARG A 693 -56.76 22.97 1.54
N ARG A 694 -56.11 22.75 0.39
CA ARG A 694 -56.20 23.60 -0.80
C ARG A 694 -57.65 23.74 -1.28
N GLU A 695 -58.40 22.64 -1.25
CA GLU A 695 -59.83 22.61 -1.62
C GLU A 695 -60.79 23.10 -0.53
N ASN A 696 -60.28 23.66 0.58
CA ASN A 696 -61.10 24.08 1.73
C ASN A 696 -61.99 22.96 2.33
N PHE A 697 -61.57 21.69 2.20
CA PHE A 697 -62.27 20.56 2.82
C PHE A 697 -62.33 20.74 4.35
N PRO A 698 -63.47 20.50 5.02
CA PRO A 698 -63.59 20.71 6.46
C PRO A 698 -62.76 19.68 7.25
N GLN A 699 -61.94 20.17 8.18
CA GLN A 699 -61.17 19.35 9.14
C GLN A 699 -60.38 18.17 8.50
N PRO A 700 -59.54 18.40 7.47
CA PRO A 700 -58.91 17.33 6.70
C PRO A 700 -57.94 16.48 7.53
N TYR A 701 -57.38 17.05 8.59
CA TYR A 701 -56.58 16.29 9.57
C TYR A 701 -57.41 15.23 10.31
N GLU A 702 -58.60 15.61 10.80
CA GLU A 702 -59.44 14.70 11.57
C GLU A 702 -59.99 13.60 10.66
N ALA A 703 -60.31 13.88 9.39
CA ALA A 703 -60.70 12.87 8.42
C ALA A 703 -59.64 11.77 8.21
N LEU A 704 -58.36 12.15 8.07
CA LEU A 704 -57.24 11.20 7.96
C LEU A 704 -56.96 10.47 9.28
N LYS A 705 -57.11 11.16 10.41
CA LYS A 705 -56.94 10.57 11.75
C LYS A 705 -58.03 9.55 12.07
N GLU A 706 -59.27 9.82 11.70
CA GLU A 706 -60.38 8.85 11.81
C GLU A 706 -60.16 7.66 10.89
N PHE A 707 -59.71 7.90 9.65
CA PHE A 707 -59.39 6.83 8.70
C PHE A 707 -58.31 5.88 9.22
N THR A 708 -57.30 6.40 9.93
CA THR A 708 -56.14 5.63 10.44
C THR A 708 -56.36 5.00 11.81
N ARG A 709 -57.39 5.41 12.55
CA ARG A 709 -57.63 4.97 13.93
C ARG A 709 -57.86 3.45 14.00
N GLY A 710 -56.99 2.76 14.74
CA GLY A 710 -57.11 1.32 15.00
C GLY A 710 -56.78 0.42 13.80
N LYS A 711 -56.26 0.98 12.69
CA LYS A 711 -55.77 0.23 11.53
C LYS A 711 -54.25 0.10 11.60
N THR A 712 -53.74 -1.10 11.39
CA THR A 712 -52.30 -1.39 11.35
C THR A 712 -51.77 -1.53 9.93
N ASP A 713 -52.59 -2.00 8.99
CA ASP A 713 -52.18 -2.25 7.60
C ASP A 713 -52.97 -1.32 6.65
N ILE A 714 -52.43 -0.14 6.39
CA ILE A 714 -53.00 0.81 5.43
C ILE A 714 -52.16 0.76 4.16
N GLY A 715 -52.68 0.07 3.15
CA GLY A 715 -52.11 0.00 1.80
C GLY A 715 -52.92 0.77 0.76
N ARG A 716 -52.53 0.62 -0.51
CA ARG A 716 -53.15 1.29 -1.65
C ARG A 716 -54.67 1.21 -1.69
N GLU A 717 -55.22 0.00 -1.58
CA GLU A 717 -56.66 -0.24 -1.77
C GLU A 717 -57.50 0.49 -0.71
N SER A 718 -57.08 0.44 0.56
CA SER A 718 -57.82 1.07 1.65
C SER A 718 -57.75 2.59 1.58
N LEU A 719 -56.62 3.15 1.15
CA LEU A 719 -56.46 4.59 0.94
C LEU A 719 -57.26 5.09 -0.27
N HIS A 720 -57.25 4.36 -1.38
CA HIS A 720 -58.05 4.69 -2.56
C HIS A 720 -59.55 4.63 -2.26
N ALA A 721 -60.00 3.62 -1.51
CA ALA A 721 -61.40 3.53 -1.07
C ALA A 721 -61.83 4.73 -0.21
N PHE A 722 -60.93 5.21 0.67
CA PHE A 722 -61.16 6.43 1.43
C PHE A 722 -61.27 7.66 0.51
N ILE A 723 -60.37 7.83 -0.45
CA ILE A 723 -60.39 8.96 -1.39
C ILE A 723 -61.70 8.99 -2.20
N HIS A 724 -62.18 7.84 -2.68
CA HIS A 724 -63.45 7.75 -3.42
C HIS A 724 -64.67 8.17 -2.60
N GLN A 725 -64.62 8.05 -1.27
CA GLN A 725 -65.72 8.42 -0.37
C GLN A 725 -65.71 9.91 0.00
N LEU A 726 -64.66 10.66 -0.34
CA LEU A 726 -64.57 12.08 -0.03
C LEU A 726 -65.56 12.90 -0.87
N PRO A 727 -66.36 13.79 -0.26
CA PRO A 727 -67.27 14.70 -0.97
C PRO A 727 -66.51 15.88 -1.58
N ILE A 728 -65.67 15.60 -2.57
CA ILE A 728 -64.87 16.57 -3.34
C ILE A 728 -65.04 16.31 -4.86
N ASP A 729 -64.62 17.27 -5.68
CA ASP A 729 -64.70 17.18 -7.14
C ASP A 729 -63.88 16.01 -7.69
N ASP A 730 -64.38 15.40 -8.77
CA ASP A 730 -63.77 14.18 -9.33
C ASP A 730 -62.37 14.44 -9.91
N GLU A 731 -62.10 15.64 -10.43
CA GLU A 731 -60.76 16.05 -10.89
C GLU A 731 -59.74 16.06 -9.72
N VAL A 732 -60.16 16.51 -8.54
CA VAL A 732 -59.31 16.48 -7.33
C VAL A 732 -59.11 15.04 -6.85
N LYS A 733 -60.13 14.18 -6.95
CA LYS A 733 -59.97 12.75 -6.63
C LYS A 733 -58.94 12.09 -7.55
N GLU A 734 -58.96 12.39 -8.84
CA GLU A 734 -57.95 11.88 -9.77
C GLU A 734 -56.54 12.33 -9.39
N GLU A 735 -56.35 13.60 -8.98
CA GLU A 735 -55.07 14.09 -8.46
C GLU A 735 -54.63 13.31 -7.21
N LEU A 736 -55.53 13.11 -6.25
CA LEU A 736 -55.25 12.35 -5.02
C LEU A 736 -54.93 10.87 -5.29
N LEU A 737 -55.63 10.24 -6.25
CA LEU A 737 -55.41 8.84 -6.65
C LEU A 737 -54.12 8.66 -7.46
N ALA A 738 -53.60 9.73 -8.06
CA ALA A 738 -52.32 9.73 -8.75
C ALA A 738 -51.13 9.79 -7.78
N LEU A 739 -51.32 10.26 -6.53
CA LEU A 739 -50.26 10.26 -5.52
C LEU A 739 -49.90 8.84 -5.09
N THR A 740 -48.60 8.54 -5.12
CA THR A 740 -48.03 7.28 -4.66
C THR A 740 -46.79 7.55 -3.81
N PRO A 741 -46.39 6.61 -2.94
CA PRO A 741 -45.11 6.71 -2.24
C PRO A 741 -43.91 6.92 -3.19
N HIS A 742 -43.97 6.43 -4.43
CA HIS A 742 -42.89 6.57 -5.41
C HIS A 742 -42.79 7.96 -6.04
N ASN A 743 -43.91 8.68 -6.18
CA ASN A 743 -43.91 9.99 -6.84
C ASN A 743 -44.00 11.17 -5.86
N PHE A 744 -44.34 10.93 -4.59
CA PHE A 744 -44.35 11.92 -3.51
C PHE A 744 -42.94 12.18 -2.95
N VAL A 745 -42.04 12.66 -3.81
CA VAL A 745 -40.60 12.81 -3.49
C VAL A 745 -40.05 14.24 -3.58
N GLY A 746 -40.90 15.24 -3.81
CA GLY A 746 -40.52 16.67 -3.91
C GLY A 746 -39.54 16.93 -5.07
N GLN A 747 -40.08 17.24 -6.26
CA GLN A 747 -39.31 17.35 -7.52
C GLN A 747 -38.21 18.41 -7.49
#